data_AF-A0A369KN37-F1
#
_entry.id   AF-A0A369KN37-F1
#
_cell.length_a   1.000
_cell.length_b   1.000
_cell.length_c   1.000
_cell.angle_alpha   90.00
_cell.angle_beta   90.00
_cell.angle_gamma   90.00
#
_symmetry.space_group_name_H-M   'P 1'
#
loop_
_entity.id
_entity.type
_entity.pdbx_description
1 polymer ?
#
loop_
_entity_poly.entity_id
_entity_poly.type
_entity_poly.pdbx_seq_one_letter_code
_entity_poly.pdbx_strand_id
1 'polypeptide(L)'
;MSESTFDFLKEWNEDAFKLALDMERQYYIDSDAALTYSRKFIEELAKDMIWRKKLDQGSLVEMIRSLQGAHTLSSKSIDDLHYIRKLGNNAVHNHSTESSIHLTRVHKAMFDISVDYCARHFDMPNIPHYTLPSVPVTSSPMDDQSMKELFMRLLDDVGLTAPPAIPEDHIQVEDIKRPAFSYLNEEVNDNYLFTYISRLQETSKDAVENGNDPLNELSNYLHVDRKIQIELVEQLTNSHENRLILLCGNVGDGKSHLLSYIQKKHPDLLSDYKVYNDATESFDPTKNAVDTLLERLKDFSDQSLQNNLSSSKMILAINIGMLAKFLDHTKEDSEYTYSSLREFVEQTNVLKPGKTISISSSFFTLFSFSSYQSYELTENGPKSSFYSDLLEKICSDSPENPFYDAYRVDRENEVDTILHRNYALLSQKNIQDQIVQVLIELIVKHHELISVRAFFNLISDLLIPVNWNELKHVSVKPSIMLENGLPEQLFNRPERSKLLTQIAQLDPLRTRHRTVDDLYLSLYTGGDVDEILEHLDENAQAFYSPAQVDSIQEWTGQLIRLMVLSNPEFAETIQDSVYRNYLHFLYQYNKGNTRLLQPLYEISSSAYYKWFGSPKPYYVYTKKITNRHRLAFKAEIEGNPTKIKSSTESVLSKFSPTILLHFNKKGNETNLAELEIDYPLFQLFMDIQDGYRPTKEDDHRSIKFLEFAEKIHEMCTSPSEVMIVTEDSKQAYLLSQDRFGTKTFKHMGTAED
;
A
#
# COMPACT_ATOMS: atom_id res chain seq x y z
N MET A 1 -55.09 -9.15 -32.86
CA MET A 1 -53.65 -9.48 -32.71
C MET A 1 -53.51 -10.01 -31.30
N SER A 2 -52.78 -11.11 -31.10
CA SER A 2 -52.74 -11.90 -29.86
C SER A 2 -52.64 -11.01 -28.61
N GLU A 3 -53.49 -11.27 -27.62
CA GLU A 3 -53.55 -10.49 -26.38
C GLU A 3 -52.38 -10.81 -25.45
N SER A 4 -51.71 -11.96 -25.65
CA SER A 4 -50.58 -12.43 -24.83
C SER A 4 -49.58 -13.24 -25.65
N THR A 5 -48.29 -13.20 -25.27
CA THR A 5 -47.25 -14.07 -25.85
C THR A 5 -47.50 -15.56 -25.52
N PHE A 6 -48.36 -15.85 -24.54
CA PHE A 6 -48.69 -17.18 -24.04
C PHE A 6 -50.07 -17.71 -24.48
N ASP A 7 -50.75 -17.08 -25.44
CA ASP A 7 -52.11 -17.45 -25.90
C ASP A 7 -52.26 -18.94 -26.26
N PHE A 8 -51.19 -19.59 -26.72
CA PHE A 8 -51.17 -21.01 -27.07
C PHE A 8 -51.33 -21.95 -25.86
N LEU A 9 -51.00 -21.52 -24.64
CA LEU A 9 -51.17 -22.33 -23.42
C LEU A 9 -52.64 -22.46 -22.98
N LYS A 10 -53.52 -21.57 -23.47
CA LYS A 10 -54.92 -21.51 -23.06
C LYS A 10 -55.69 -22.82 -23.30
N GLU A 11 -55.29 -23.59 -24.31
CA GLU A 11 -55.93 -24.88 -24.65
C GLU A 11 -55.48 -26.04 -23.75
N TRP A 12 -54.33 -25.93 -23.08
CA TRP A 12 -53.70 -27.06 -22.38
C TRP A 12 -53.52 -26.85 -20.88
N ASN A 13 -53.33 -25.61 -20.43
CA ASN A 13 -53.27 -25.25 -19.01
C ASN A 13 -53.80 -23.82 -18.80
N GLU A 14 -55.11 -23.72 -18.51
CA GLU A 14 -55.81 -22.44 -18.34
C GLU A 14 -55.29 -21.64 -17.14
N ASP A 15 -54.86 -22.32 -16.07
CA ASP A 15 -54.39 -21.67 -14.84
C ASP A 15 -52.97 -21.11 -15.01
N ALA A 16 -52.09 -21.84 -15.68
CA ALA A 16 -50.78 -21.32 -16.09
C ALA A 16 -50.94 -20.14 -17.06
N PHE A 17 -51.89 -20.20 -18.00
CA PHE A 17 -52.16 -19.08 -18.90
C PHE A 17 -52.61 -17.81 -18.16
N LYS A 18 -53.51 -17.93 -17.17
CA LYS A 18 -53.95 -16.79 -16.33
C LYS A 18 -52.77 -16.16 -15.58
N LEU A 19 -51.89 -16.97 -15.01
CA LEU A 19 -50.70 -16.50 -14.30
C LEU A 19 -49.68 -15.82 -15.22
N ALA A 20 -49.53 -16.32 -16.46
CA ALA A 20 -48.69 -15.67 -17.46
C ALA A 20 -49.26 -14.31 -17.90
N LEU A 21 -50.58 -14.22 -18.08
CA LEU A 21 -51.26 -12.96 -18.41
C LEU A 21 -51.12 -11.93 -17.28
N ASP A 22 -51.25 -12.35 -16.03
CA ASP A 22 -51.07 -11.46 -14.87
C ASP A 22 -49.60 -11.02 -14.72
N MET A 23 -48.65 -11.87 -15.09
CA MET A 23 -47.24 -11.49 -15.20
C MET A 23 -47.01 -10.43 -16.30
N GLU A 24 -47.56 -10.63 -17.51
CA GLU A 24 -47.42 -9.67 -18.61
C GLU A 24 -48.07 -8.31 -18.31
N ARG A 25 -49.18 -8.30 -17.56
CA ARG A 25 -49.84 -7.06 -17.10
C ARG A 25 -49.00 -6.27 -16.11
N GLN A 26 -48.28 -6.96 -15.22
CA GLN A 26 -47.40 -6.32 -14.24
C GLN A 26 -46.00 -6.03 -14.80
N TYR A 27 -45.67 -6.53 -15.99
CA TYR A 27 -44.34 -6.47 -16.59
C TYR A 27 -43.72 -5.06 -16.66
N TYR A 28 -44.53 -4.02 -16.92
CA TYR A 28 -44.07 -2.62 -16.97
C TYR A 28 -44.53 -1.79 -15.76
N ILE A 29 -45.30 -2.36 -14.84
CA ILE A 29 -45.94 -1.66 -13.72
C ILE A 29 -45.24 -1.98 -12.40
N ASP A 30 -45.04 -3.26 -12.11
CA ASP A 30 -44.44 -3.75 -10.87
C ASP A 30 -43.61 -5.00 -11.16
N SER A 31 -42.29 -4.80 -11.15
CA SER A 31 -41.32 -5.85 -11.44
C SER A 31 -41.32 -6.99 -10.42
N ASP A 32 -41.61 -6.71 -9.15
CA ASP A 32 -41.63 -7.71 -8.08
C ASP A 32 -42.91 -8.55 -8.17
N ALA A 33 -44.04 -7.91 -8.46
CA ALA A 33 -45.29 -8.62 -8.74
C ALA A 33 -45.15 -9.53 -9.96
N ALA A 34 -44.54 -9.05 -11.05
CA ALA A 34 -44.30 -9.85 -12.25
C ALA A 34 -43.40 -11.07 -11.96
N LEU A 35 -42.34 -10.91 -11.16
CA LEU A 35 -41.49 -12.03 -10.75
C LEU A 35 -42.23 -13.02 -9.82
N THR A 36 -43.12 -12.53 -8.96
CA THR A 36 -43.96 -13.38 -8.11
C THR A 36 -44.93 -14.22 -8.95
N TYR A 37 -45.57 -13.63 -9.96
CA TYR A 37 -46.43 -14.37 -10.90
C TYR A 37 -45.63 -15.36 -11.75
N SER A 38 -44.39 -15.03 -12.14
CA SER A 38 -43.51 -15.95 -12.86
C SER A 38 -43.17 -17.21 -12.06
N ARG A 39 -43.02 -17.09 -10.73
CA ARG A 39 -42.82 -18.24 -9.83
C ARG A 39 -44.08 -19.09 -9.68
N LYS A 40 -45.24 -18.47 -9.47
CA LYS A 40 -46.53 -19.20 -9.39
C LYS A 40 -46.80 -19.96 -10.70
N PHE A 41 -46.45 -19.35 -11.83
CA PHE A 41 -46.57 -19.96 -13.15
C PHE A 41 -45.75 -21.26 -13.28
N ILE A 42 -44.46 -21.22 -12.95
CA ILE A 42 -43.62 -22.44 -13.03
C ILE A 42 -44.03 -23.49 -12.02
N GLU A 43 -44.61 -23.09 -10.89
CA GLU A 43 -45.12 -24.01 -9.88
C GLU A 43 -46.35 -24.77 -10.40
N GLU A 44 -47.26 -24.10 -11.11
CA GLU A 44 -48.39 -24.80 -11.72
C GLU A 44 -47.99 -25.74 -12.85
N LEU A 45 -47.07 -25.31 -13.71
CA LEU A 45 -46.54 -26.20 -14.75
C LEU A 45 -45.87 -27.44 -14.13
N ALA A 46 -45.09 -27.28 -13.06
CA ALA A 46 -44.47 -28.40 -12.37
C ALA A 46 -45.50 -29.36 -11.75
N LYS A 47 -46.59 -28.84 -11.15
CA LYS A 47 -47.68 -29.65 -10.58
C LYS A 47 -48.39 -30.47 -11.64
N ASP A 48 -48.75 -29.85 -12.77
CA ASP A 48 -49.42 -30.53 -13.88
C ASP A 48 -48.53 -31.65 -14.48
N MET A 49 -47.23 -31.38 -14.63
CA MET A 49 -46.27 -32.38 -15.13
C MET A 49 -46.09 -33.58 -14.18
N ILE A 50 -46.02 -33.32 -12.88
CA ILE A 50 -45.90 -34.35 -11.84
C ILE A 50 -47.16 -35.21 -11.78
N TRP A 51 -48.34 -34.58 -11.86
CA TRP A 51 -49.61 -35.29 -11.91
C TRP A 51 -49.69 -36.21 -13.14
N ARG A 52 -49.31 -35.72 -14.33
CA ARG A 52 -49.33 -36.51 -15.58
C ARG A 52 -48.37 -37.69 -15.57
N LYS A 53 -47.23 -37.56 -14.88
CA LYS A 53 -46.20 -38.61 -14.79
C LYS A 53 -46.33 -39.49 -13.55
N LYS A 54 -47.33 -39.24 -12.68
CA LYS A 54 -47.55 -39.94 -11.41
C LYS A 54 -46.29 -39.93 -10.52
N LEU A 55 -45.63 -38.79 -10.43
CA LEU A 55 -44.46 -38.57 -9.57
C LEU A 55 -44.92 -38.04 -8.20
N ASP A 56 -44.06 -38.16 -7.17
CA ASP A 56 -44.38 -37.68 -5.83
C ASP A 56 -44.43 -36.14 -5.78
N GLN A 57 -45.48 -35.61 -5.16
CA GLN A 57 -45.68 -34.18 -4.96
C GLN A 57 -44.92 -33.70 -3.72
N GLY A 58 -44.16 -32.62 -3.85
CA GLY A 58 -43.34 -32.05 -2.78
C GLY A 58 -43.16 -30.53 -2.96
N SER A 59 -42.14 -29.97 -2.32
CA SER A 59 -41.75 -28.56 -2.54
C SER A 59 -41.37 -28.32 -4.01
N LEU A 60 -41.46 -27.07 -4.49
CA LEU A 60 -41.09 -26.71 -5.87
C LEU A 60 -39.67 -27.18 -6.25
N VAL A 61 -38.75 -27.26 -5.28
CA VAL A 61 -37.38 -27.75 -5.48
C VAL A 61 -37.35 -29.25 -5.73
N GLU A 62 -38.09 -30.01 -4.92
CA GLU A 62 -38.22 -31.46 -5.05
C GLU A 62 -38.96 -31.83 -6.32
N MET A 63 -39.98 -31.04 -6.69
CA MET A 63 -40.70 -31.18 -7.94
C MET A 63 -39.78 -31.03 -9.16
N ILE A 64 -38.92 -30.00 -9.19
CA ILE A 64 -37.95 -29.80 -10.29
C ILE A 64 -36.92 -30.94 -10.34
N ARG A 65 -36.41 -31.42 -9.20
CA ARG A 65 -35.48 -32.56 -9.14
C ARG A 65 -36.09 -33.86 -9.66
N SER A 66 -37.36 -34.12 -9.32
CA SER A 66 -38.11 -35.28 -9.83
C SER A 66 -38.34 -35.21 -11.34
N LEU A 67 -38.62 -34.01 -11.88
CA LEU A 67 -38.76 -33.77 -13.32
C LEU A 67 -37.43 -33.94 -14.08
N GLN A 68 -36.31 -33.55 -13.47
CA GLN A 68 -34.96 -33.78 -14.02
C GLN A 68 -34.65 -35.28 -14.09
N GLY A 69 -34.94 -36.04 -13.03
CA GLY A 69 -34.75 -37.50 -13.01
C GLY A 69 -35.62 -38.23 -14.04
N ALA A 70 -36.85 -37.76 -14.25
CA ALA A 70 -37.80 -38.34 -15.20
C ALA A 70 -37.61 -37.88 -16.67
N HIS A 71 -36.61 -37.03 -16.95
CA HIS A 71 -36.28 -36.49 -18.28
C HIS A 71 -37.48 -35.84 -19.00
N THR A 72 -38.38 -35.21 -18.24
CA THR A 72 -39.63 -34.65 -18.78
C THR A 72 -39.42 -33.35 -19.55
N LEU A 73 -38.35 -32.61 -19.27
CA LEU A 73 -37.97 -31.35 -19.94
C LEU A 73 -36.51 -31.39 -20.41
N SER A 74 -36.13 -30.44 -21.25
CA SER A 74 -34.73 -30.28 -21.68
C SER A 74 -33.86 -29.84 -20.51
N SER A 75 -32.56 -30.14 -20.55
CA SER A 75 -31.61 -29.65 -19.52
C SER A 75 -31.69 -28.12 -19.38
N LYS A 76 -31.84 -27.42 -20.50
CA LYS A 76 -31.98 -25.96 -20.54
C LYS A 76 -33.25 -25.48 -19.82
N SER A 77 -34.39 -26.14 -20.05
CA SER A 77 -35.66 -25.80 -19.40
C SER A 77 -35.64 -26.08 -17.89
N ILE A 78 -34.87 -27.08 -17.43
CA ILE A 78 -34.66 -27.35 -16.00
C ILE A 78 -33.81 -26.25 -15.36
N ASP A 79 -32.76 -25.79 -16.04
CA ASP A 79 -31.93 -24.67 -15.58
C ASP A 79 -32.76 -23.37 -15.51
N ASP A 80 -33.63 -23.14 -16.50
CA ASP A 80 -34.55 -22.01 -16.56
C ASP A 80 -35.62 -22.07 -15.43
N LEU A 81 -36.11 -23.26 -15.07
CA LEU A 81 -36.99 -23.44 -13.90
C LEU A 81 -36.29 -23.08 -12.59
N HIS A 82 -35.03 -23.47 -12.42
CA HIS A 82 -34.23 -23.10 -11.24
C HIS A 82 -33.96 -21.59 -11.18
N TYR A 83 -33.73 -20.96 -12.33
CA TYR A 83 -33.51 -19.52 -12.48
C TYR A 83 -34.75 -18.72 -12.07
N ILE A 84 -35.93 -19.05 -12.63
CA ILE A 84 -37.19 -18.36 -12.31
C ILE A 84 -37.59 -18.58 -10.84
N ARG A 85 -37.40 -19.79 -10.30
CA ARG A 85 -37.65 -20.08 -8.88
C ARG A 85 -36.80 -19.20 -7.96
N LYS A 86 -35.50 -19.05 -8.25
CA LYS A 86 -34.58 -18.27 -7.42
C LYS A 86 -34.99 -16.79 -7.40
N LEU A 87 -35.33 -16.23 -8.56
CA LEU A 87 -35.73 -14.83 -8.69
C LEU A 87 -37.10 -14.54 -8.06
N GLY A 88 -38.10 -15.39 -8.28
CA GLY A 88 -39.41 -15.21 -7.67
C GLY A 88 -39.47 -15.55 -6.17
N ASN A 89 -38.46 -16.23 -5.61
CA ASN A 89 -38.29 -16.31 -4.15
C ASN A 89 -37.78 -14.98 -3.60
N ASN A 90 -36.84 -14.35 -4.29
CA ASN A 90 -36.28 -13.07 -3.88
C ASN A 90 -37.33 -11.94 -3.94
N ALA A 91 -38.15 -11.89 -4.99
CA ALA A 91 -39.19 -10.87 -5.17
C ALA A 91 -40.32 -10.92 -4.12
N VAL A 92 -40.54 -12.05 -3.46
CA VAL A 92 -41.57 -12.21 -2.41
C VAL A 92 -41.05 -11.75 -1.03
N HIS A 93 -39.73 -11.74 -0.83
CA HIS A 93 -39.12 -11.50 0.47
C HIS A 93 -38.34 -10.17 0.54
N ASN A 94 -37.89 -9.62 -0.58
CA ASN A 94 -37.14 -8.35 -0.66
C ASN A 94 -37.69 -7.49 -1.82
N HIS A 95 -38.17 -6.27 -1.52
CA HIS A 95 -38.50 -5.27 -2.53
C HIS A 95 -37.20 -4.58 -3.00
N SER A 96 -36.67 -4.95 -4.17
CA SER A 96 -35.39 -4.44 -4.68
C SER A 96 -35.49 -3.75 -6.05
N THR A 97 -34.63 -2.73 -6.23
CA THR A 97 -34.55 -1.88 -7.43
C THR A 97 -33.98 -2.58 -8.68
N GLU A 98 -33.52 -3.83 -8.58
CA GLU A 98 -32.90 -4.60 -9.67
C GLU A 98 -33.85 -5.56 -10.40
N SER A 99 -35.07 -5.77 -9.90
CA SER A 99 -36.04 -6.71 -10.46
C SER A 99 -36.36 -6.47 -11.95
N SER A 100 -36.26 -5.22 -12.42
CA SER A 100 -36.50 -4.86 -13.82
C SER A 100 -35.47 -5.43 -14.81
N ILE A 101 -34.23 -5.66 -14.39
CA ILE A 101 -33.12 -6.11 -15.26
C ILE A 101 -33.33 -7.58 -15.69
N HIS A 102 -33.97 -8.38 -14.85
CA HIS A 102 -34.16 -9.81 -15.09
C HIS A 102 -35.47 -10.15 -15.81
N LEU A 103 -36.45 -9.24 -15.86
CA LEU A 103 -37.78 -9.50 -16.42
C LEU A 103 -37.76 -10.01 -17.87
N THR A 104 -36.93 -9.43 -18.73
CA THR A 104 -36.79 -9.84 -20.14
C THR A 104 -36.31 -11.29 -20.26
N ARG A 105 -35.37 -11.69 -19.40
CA ARG A 105 -34.83 -13.05 -19.39
C ARG A 105 -35.81 -14.04 -18.77
N VAL A 106 -36.50 -13.65 -17.69
CA VAL A 106 -37.54 -14.46 -17.04
C VAL A 106 -38.71 -14.71 -17.98
N HIS A 107 -39.20 -13.69 -18.68
CA HIS A 107 -40.29 -13.82 -19.65
C HIS A 107 -39.91 -14.76 -20.80
N LYS A 108 -38.68 -14.65 -21.32
CA LYS A 108 -38.17 -15.56 -22.34
C LYS A 108 -38.03 -17.00 -21.83
N ALA A 109 -37.54 -17.17 -20.61
CA ALA A 109 -37.41 -18.48 -19.97
C ALA A 109 -38.79 -19.13 -19.74
N MET A 110 -39.80 -18.36 -19.30
CA MET A 110 -41.19 -18.84 -19.20
C MET A 110 -41.70 -19.32 -20.56
N PHE A 111 -41.42 -18.58 -21.64
CA PHE A 111 -41.82 -18.97 -22.99
C PHE A 111 -41.11 -20.25 -23.45
N ASP A 112 -39.79 -20.34 -23.29
CA ASP A 112 -39.00 -21.52 -23.66
C ASP A 112 -39.47 -22.78 -22.90
N ILE A 113 -39.75 -22.66 -21.59
CA ILE A 113 -40.31 -23.75 -20.76
C ILE A 113 -41.70 -24.15 -21.27
N SER A 114 -42.53 -23.17 -21.64
CA SER A 114 -43.90 -23.42 -22.11
C SER A 114 -43.90 -24.15 -23.45
N VAL A 115 -43.02 -23.79 -24.37
CA VAL A 115 -42.88 -24.47 -25.67
C VAL A 115 -42.36 -25.90 -25.47
N ASP A 116 -41.36 -26.11 -24.61
CA ASP A 116 -40.81 -27.44 -24.32
C ASP A 116 -41.81 -28.33 -23.57
N TYR A 117 -42.59 -27.76 -22.65
CA TYR A 117 -43.73 -28.41 -22.00
C TYR A 117 -44.74 -28.88 -23.05
N CYS A 118 -45.14 -27.98 -23.95
CA CYS A 118 -46.17 -28.31 -24.92
C CYS A 118 -45.69 -29.29 -25.99
N ALA A 119 -44.46 -29.16 -26.48
CA ALA A 119 -43.89 -30.03 -27.50
C ALA A 119 -43.68 -31.48 -27.03
N ARG A 120 -43.52 -31.70 -25.72
CA ARG A 120 -43.27 -33.05 -25.16
C ARG A 120 -44.52 -33.73 -24.61
N HIS A 121 -45.54 -32.95 -24.27
CA HIS A 121 -46.77 -33.44 -23.65
C HIS A 121 -48.00 -33.36 -24.57
N PHE A 122 -47.94 -32.58 -25.65
CA PHE A 122 -49.04 -32.38 -26.60
C PHE A 122 -48.53 -32.31 -28.05
N ASP A 123 -49.43 -32.51 -29.01
CA ASP A 123 -49.11 -32.50 -30.43
C ASP A 123 -49.36 -31.09 -30.98
N MET A 124 -48.31 -30.25 -31.04
CA MET A 124 -48.40 -28.85 -31.44
C MET A 124 -48.07 -28.67 -32.94
N PRO A 125 -49.03 -28.32 -33.81
CA PRO A 125 -48.79 -28.24 -35.25
C PRO A 125 -47.98 -27.01 -35.70
N ASN A 126 -47.92 -25.93 -34.88
CA ASN A 126 -47.15 -24.72 -35.18
C ASN A 126 -46.48 -24.18 -33.92
N ILE A 127 -45.15 -24.04 -33.95
CA ILE A 127 -44.37 -23.47 -32.84
C ILE A 127 -44.62 -21.94 -32.80
N PRO A 128 -45.08 -21.38 -31.67
CA PRO A 128 -45.33 -19.95 -31.53
C PRO A 128 -44.01 -19.16 -31.59
N HIS A 129 -44.07 -17.90 -32.06
CA HIS A 129 -42.92 -17.00 -32.08
C HIS A 129 -42.88 -16.13 -30.83
N TYR A 130 -41.71 -16.05 -30.20
CA TYR A 130 -41.49 -15.21 -29.03
C TYR A 130 -41.68 -13.73 -29.37
N THR A 131 -42.47 -13.04 -28.56
CA THR A 131 -42.68 -11.58 -28.61
C THR A 131 -42.53 -11.00 -27.20
N LEU A 132 -42.18 -9.72 -27.09
CA LEU A 132 -42.17 -9.03 -25.80
C LEU A 132 -43.58 -8.48 -25.49
N PRO A 133 -43.94 -8.33 -24.19
CA PRO A 133 -45.24 -7.77 -23.80
C PRO A 133 -45.45 -6.38 -24.41
N SER A 134 -46.63 -6.11 -24.98
CA SER A 134 -46.97 -4.81 -25.57
C SER A 134 -47.21 -3.75 -24.49
N VAL A 135 -46.65 -2.55 -24.65
CA VAL A 135 -46.81 -1.43 -23.71
C VAL A 135 -48.26 -0.92 -23.73
N PRO A 136 -48.94 -0.76 -22.58
CA PRO A 136 -50.29 -0.20 -22.54
C PRO A 136 -50.27 1.26 -23.00
N VAL A 137 -50.98 1.57 -24.09
CA VAL A 137 -51.11 2.94 -24.62
C VAL A 137 -52.09 3.72 -23.75
N THR A 138 -51.59 4.45 -22.74
CA THR A 138 -52.40 5.45 -22.03
C THR A 138 -52.44 6.75 -22.82
N SER A 139 -53.64 7.11 -23.26
CA SER A 139 -53.94 8.37 -23.96
C SER A 139 -54.24 9.48 -22.96
N SER A 140 -53.51 10.59 -23.11
CA SER A 140 -53.76 11.96 -22.61
C SER A 140 -53.68 12.24 -21.09
N PRO A 141 -53.19 13.44 -20.70
CA PRO A 141 -52.82 13.77 -19.32
C PRO A 141 -54.05 14.20 -18.50
N MET A 142 -54.17 13.70 -17.27
CA MET A 142 -55.20 14.14 -16.32
C MET A 142 -54.64 14.37 -14.91
N ASP A 143 -55.22 15.39 -14.28
CA ASP A 143 -54.82 16.13 -13.08
C ASP A 143 -54.57 15.32 -11.80
N ASP A 144 -53.57 15.77 -11.04
CA ASP A 144 -53.05 15.22 -9.77
C ASP A 144 -54.09 15.10 -8.63
N GLN A 145 -55.26 15.74 -8.74
CA GLN A 145 -56.31 15.64 -7.72
C GLN A 145 -57.12 14.35 -7.81
N SER A 146 -57.32 13.79 -9.00
CA SER A 146 -58.07 12.54 -9.19
C SER A 146 -57.27 11.31 -8.76
N MET A 147 -55.93 11.37 -8.84
CA MET A 147 -55.03 10.30 -8.40
C MET A 147 -55.07 10.11 -6.88
N LYS A 148 -55.15 11.20 -6.09
CA LYS A 148 -55.25 11.10 -4.63
C LYS A 148 -56.56 10.48 -4.16
N GLU A 149 -57.66 10.74 -4.85
CA GLU A 149 -58.96 10.12 -4.52
C GLU A 149 -59.00 8.63 -4.91
N LEU A 150 -58.34 8.24 -6.01
CA LEU A 150 -58.22 6.84 -6.42
C LEU A 150 -57.30 6.04 -5.47
N PHE A 151 -56.20 6.66 -5.02
CA PHE A 151 -55.24 6.06 -4.09
C PHE A 151 -55.81 5.86 -2.68
N MET A 152 -56.67 6.79 -2.21
CA MET A 152 -57.35 6.65 -0.92
C MET A 152 -58.47 5.59 -0.96
N ARG A 153 -59.16 5.41 -2.10
CA ARG A 153 -60.16 4.33 -2.26
C ARG A 153 -59.55 2.92 -2.30
N LEU A 154 -58.31 2.78 -2.79
CA LEU A 154 -57.63 1.48 -2.86
C LEU A 154 -57.08 1.00 -1.50
N LEU A 155 -56.92 1.90 -0.53
CA LEU A 155 -56.48 1.57 0.83
C LEU A 155 -57.64 1.13 1.76
N ASP A 156 -58.88 1.48 1.44
CA ASP A 156 -60.06 1.14 2.28
C ASP A 156 -60.65 -0.26 2.00
N ASP A 157 -60.24 -0.96 0.93
CA ASP A 157 -60.89 -2.21 0.49
C ASP A 157 -60.10 -3.50 0.84
N VAL A 158 -59.00 -3.40 1.59
CA VAL A 158 -58.30 -4.59 2.13
C VAL A 158 -58.41 -4.58 3.66
N GLY A 159 -59.59 -4.94 4.15
CA GLY A 159 -59.82 -5.17 5.57
C GLY A 159 -58.97 -6.32 6.11
N LEU A 160 -58.09 -6.01 7.06
CA LEU A 160 -57.56 -6.99 8.02
C LEU A 160 -57.58 -6.36 9.43
N THR A 161 -58.63 -6.71 10.17
CA THR A 161 -58.72 -6.58 11.61
C THR A 161 -57.66 -7.46 12.31
N ALA A 162 -57.01 -6.91 13.33
CA ALA A 162 -56.05 -7.59 14.20
C ALA A 162 -56.62 -8.78 14.99
N PRO A 163 -55.83 -9.83 15.27
CA PRO A 163 -56.03 -10.74 16.40
C PRO A 163 -55.05 -10.43 17.58
N PRO A 164 -55.37 -10.87 18.81
CA PRO A 164 -54.86 -10.26 20.04
C PRO A 164 -53.50 -10.81 20.52
N ALA A 165 -52.88 -9.99 21.38
CA ALA A 165 -51.61 -10.22 22.06
C ALA A 165 -51.51 -11.53 22.83
N ILE A 166 -50.32 -12.15 22.76
CA ILE A 166 -49.81 -13.12 23.74
C ILE A 166 -48.49 -12.52 24.27
N PRO A 167 -48.23 -12.49 25.59
CA PRO A 167 -47.17 -11.67 26.18
C PRO A 167 -45.77 -12.20 25.88
N GLU A 168 -44.85 -11.26 25.64
CA GLU A 168 -43.41 -11.46 25.54
C GLU A 168 -42.82 -11.89 26.90
N ASP A 169 -42.07 -12.99 26.92
CA ASP A 169 -40.93 -13.11 27.83
C ASP A 169 -39.72 -12.55 27.08
N HIS A 170 -39.33 -11.33 27.46
CA HIS A 170 -38.12 -10.68 26.98
C HIS A 170 -36.88 -11.50 27.33
N ILE A 171 -36.17 -11.97 26.30
CA ILE A 171 -34.72 -12.08 26.36
C ILE A 171 -34.20 -11.04 25.37
N GLN A 172 -33.68 -9.94 25.91
CA GLN A 172 -32.94 -8.94 25.15
C GLN A 172 -31.70 -9.62 24.56
N VAL A 173 -31.65 -9.76 23.24
CA VAL A 173 -30.39 -9.93 22.50
C VAL A 173 -30.25 -8.65 21.69
N GLU A 174 -29.25 -7.84 22.01
CA GLU A 174 -28.87 -6.68 21.19
C GLU A 174 -28.50 -7.18 19.78
N ASP A 175 -29.15 -6.65 18.75
CA ASP A 175 -28.76 -6.85 17.35
C ASP A 175 -27.38 -6.24 17.12
N ILE A 176 -26.32 -7.06 17.22
CA ILE A 176 -24.96 -6.67 16.84
C ILE A 176 -24.93 -6.58 15.30
N LYS A 177 -25.02 -5.36 14.74
CA LYS A 177 -24.74 -5.13 13.32
C LYS A 177 -23.30 -5.57 13.01
N ARG A 178 -23.14 -6.59 12.17
CA ARG A 178 -21.84 -7.10 11.71
C ARG A 178 -21.06 -6.02 10.92
N PRO A 179 -19.79 -5.73 11.24
CA PRO A 179 -18.97 -4.70 10.57
C PRO A 179 -18.72 -4.95 9.09
N ALA A 180 -18.77 -6.19 8.61
CA ALA A 180 -18.68 -6.47 7.17
C ALA A 180 -19.76 -5.74 6.36
N PHE A 181 -20.91 -5.40 6.97
CA PHE A 181 -22.00 -4.69 6.31
C PHE A 181 -22.00 -3.17 6.57
N SER A 182 -21.18 -2.65 7.49
CA SER A 182 -21.22 -1.22 7.85
C SER A 182 -20.57 -0.31 6.81
N TYR A 183 -19.65 -0.83 6.00
CA TYR A 183 -18.86 -0.02 5.06
C TYR A 183 -19.16 -0.30 3.58
N LEU A 184 -20.17 -1.12 3.28
CA LEU A 184 -20.58 -1.48 1.92
C LEU A 184 -21.83 -0.69 1.53
N ASN A 185 -21.70 0.19 0.53
CA ASN A 185 -22.80 1.03 0.04
C ASN A 185 -23.55 0.40 -1.17
N GLU A 186 -23.10 -0.75 -1.68
CA GLU A 186 -23.62 -1.45 -2.88
C GLU A 186 -23.86 -2.94 -2.59
N GLU A 187 -24.79 -3.60 -3.29
CA GLU A 187 -24.98 -5.06 -3.19
C GLU A 187 -23.71 -5.80 -3.65
N VAL A 188 -23.23 -6.72 -2.81
CA VAL A 188 -21.99 -7.47 -3.03
C VAL A 188 -22.20 -8.49 -4.15
N ASN A 189 -21.65 -8.20 -5.33
CA ASN A 189 -21.75 -9.06 -6.52
C ASN A 189 -20.73 -10.22 -6.56
N ASP A 190 -19.64 -10.15 -5.79
CA ASP A 190 -18.58 -11.17 -5.68
C ASP A 190 -18.46 -11.65 -4.19
N ASN A 191 -17.31 -12.18 -3.75
CA ASN A 191 -17.13 -12.53 -2.32
C ASN A 191 -16.80 -11.28 -1.47
N TYR A 192 -17.25 -11.28 -0.21
CA TYR A 192 -17.19 -10.10 0.66
C TYR A 192 -15.75 -9.64 0.88
N LEU A 193 -14.82 -10.57 1.10
CA LEU A 193 -13.41 -10.28 1.31
C LEU A 193 -12.79 -9.62 0.07
N PHE A 194 -13.10 -10.07 -1.15
CA PHE A 194 -12.62 -9.43 -2.37
C PHE A 194 -13.12 -7.99 -2.48
N THR A 195 -14.37 -7.73 -2.15
CA THR A 195 -14.91 -6.36 -2.16
C THR A 195 -14.14 -5.44 -1.21
N TYR A 196 -13.78 -5.91 -0.02
CA TYR A 196 -12.94 -5.12 0.89
C TYR A 196 -11.49 -4.96 0.42
N ILE A 197 -10.84 -6.04 -0.02
CA ILE A 197 -9.44 -5.99 -0.45
C ILE A 197 -9.27 -5.20 -1.76
N SER A 198 -10.22 -5.27 -2.69
CA SER A 198 -10.18 -4.49 -3.94
C SER A 198 -10.27 -2.98 -3.70
N ARG A 199 -10.85 -2.53 -2.58
CA ARG A 199 -10.87 -1.11 -2.20
C ARG A 199 -9.47 -0.59 -1.81
N LEU A 200 -8.53 -1.47 -1.48
CA LEU A 200 -7.13 -1.13 -1.20
C LEU A 200 -6.31 -0.86 -2.48
N GLN A 201 -6.83 -1.21 -3.67
CA GLN A 201 -6.14 -1.00 -4.94
C GLN A 201 -6.02 0.49 -5.29
N GLU A 202 -4.93 0.86 -5.97
CA GLU A 202 -4.73 2.26 -6.40
C GLU A 202 -5.81 2.79 -7.34
N THR A 203 -6.51 1.92 -8.06
CA THR A 203 -7.57 2.27 -9.02
C THR A 203 -8.93 2.48 -8.36
N SER A 204 -9.05 2.20 -7.05
CA SER A 204 -10.32 2.34 -6.33
C SER A 204 -10.68 3.82 -6.14
N LYS A 205 -11.99 4.12 -6.08
CA LYS A 205 -12.46 5.48 -5.75
C LYS A 205 -12.04 5.90 -4.34
N ASP A 206 -11.92 4.94 -3.43
CA ASP A 206 -11.44 5.18 -2.06
C ASP A 206 -9.95 5.54 -2.00
N ALA A 207 -9.17 5.27 -3.07
CA ALA A 207 -7.76 5.65 -3.18
C ALA A 207 -7.55 7.10 -3.69
N VAL A 208 -8.62 7.82 -4.06
CA VAL A 208 -8.56 9.22 -4.52
C VAL A 208 -8.94 10.16 -3.36
N GLU A 209 -7.96 10.46 -2.51
CA GLU A 209 -8.12 11.50 -1.49
C GLU A 209 -7.78 12.87 -2.10
N ASN A 210 -8.79 13.65 -2.49
CA ASN A 210 -8.59 15.07 -2.77
C ASN A 210 -8.35 15.79 -1.44
N GLY A 211 -7.33 16.65 -1.36
CA GLY A 211 -6.97 17.37 -0.12
C GLY A 211 -8.07 18.27 0.49
N ASN A 212 -9.20 18.43 -0.20
CA ASN A 212 -10.38 19.18 0.24
C ASN A 212 -11.62 18.32 0.50
N ASP A 213 -11.60 17.01 0.20
CA ASP A 213 -12.75 16.12 0.40
C ASP A 213 -12.64 15.42 1.77
N PRO A 214 -13.76 15.29 2.52
CA PRO A 214 -13.77 14.61 3.80
C PRO A 214 -13.38 13.14 3.65
N LEU A 215 -12.47 12.66 4.50
CA LEU A 215 -12.01 11.26 4.52
C LEU A 215 -13.19 10.26 4.46
N ASN A 216 -13.13 9.27 3.58
CA ASN A 216 -14.12 8.19 3.53
C ASN A 216 -14.11 7.38 4.84
N GLU A 217 -15.22 6.70 5.18
CA GLU A 217 -15.32 5.93 6.44
C GLU A 217 -14.30 4.80 6.55
N LEU A 218 -13.95 4.13 5.44
CA LEU A 218 -12.89 3.13 5.39
C LEU A 218 -11.49 3.75 5.59
N SER A 219 -11.22 4.92 4.98
CA SER A 219 -9.96 5.65 5.18
C SER A 219 -9.79 6.07 6.64
N ASN A 220 -10.88 6.51 7.29
CA ASN A 220 -10.89 6.76 8.73
C ASN A 220 -10.57 5.51 9.55
N TYR A 221 -11.13 4.34 9.20
CA TYR A 221 -10.84 3.08 9.88
C TYR A 221 -9.38 2.68 9.72
N LEU A 222 -8.82 2.79 8.51
CA LEU A 222 -7.44 2.41 8.18
C LEU A 222 -6.38 3.41 8.67
N HIS A 223 -6.77 4.60 9.13
CA HIS A 223 -5.83 5.63 9.58
C HIS A 223 -5.02 5.17 10.80
N VAL A 224 -3.69 5.20 10.68
CA VAL A 224 -2.76 4.92 11.79
C VAL A 224 -2.08 6.22 12.20
N ASP A 225 -2.13 6.54 13.49
CA ASP A 225 -1.53 7.75 14.02
C ASP A 225 -0.01 7.73 13.89
N ARG A 226 0.55 8.79 13.30
CA ARG A 226 1.99 8.95 13.17
C ARG A 226 2.54 9.80 14.31
N LYS A 227 3.80 9.57 14.73
CA LYS A 227 4.45 10.39 15.77
C LYS A 227 4.43 11.88 15.45
N ILE A 228 4.63 12.27 14.18
CA ILE A 228 4.52 13.67 13.74
C ILE A 228 3.14 14.28 14.00
N GLN A 229 2.08 13.49 13.87
CA GLN A 229 0.71 13.92 14.13
C GLN A 229 0.50 14.15 15.62
N ILE A 230 0.95 13.22 16.46
CA ILE A 230 0.84 13.33 17.92
C ILE A 230 1.58 14.58 18.40
N GLU A 231 2.85 14.76 17.99
CA GLU A 231 3.65 15.93 18.34
C GLU A 231 3.02 17.25 17.83
N LEU A 232 2.42 17.25 16.64
CA LEU A 232 1.73 18.43 16.10
C LEU A 232 0.49 18.79 16.94
N VAL A 233 -0.35 17.80 17.29
CA VAL A 233 -1.54 18.02 18.14
C VAL A 233 -1.15 18.54 19.53
N GLU A 234 -0.08 18.01 20.13
CA GLU A 234 0.47 18.51 21.39
C GLU A 234 0.94 19.98 21.27
N GLN A 235 1.60 20.34 20.17
CA GLN A 235 2.02 21.74 19.95
C GLN A 235 0.84 22.69 19.74
N LEU A 236 -0.22 22.24 19.07
CA LEU A 236 -1.44 23.04 18.88
C LEU A 236 -2.17 23.26 20.21
N THR A 237 -2.20 22.25 21.08
CA THR A 237 -2.88 22.33 22.38
C THR A 237 -2.17 23.29 23.36
N ASN A 238 -0.84 23.35 23.32
CA ASN A 238 -0.03 24.11 24.29
C ASN A 238 0.25 25.58 23.91
N SER A 239 -0.24 26.07 22.77
CA SER A 239 0.20 27.36 22.20
C SER A 239 -0.81 28.50 22.36
N HIS A 240 -0.49 29.48 23.21
CA HIS A 240 -1.35 30.64 23.48
C HIS A 240 -0.94 31.95 22.77
N GLU A 241 0.22 32.02 22.10
CA GLU A 241 0.75 33.26 21.48
C GLU A 241 1.06 33.12 19.97
N ASN A 242 1.57 34.19 19.35
CA ASN A 242 2.04 34.26 17.96
C ASN A 242 2.93 33.08 17.57
N ARG A 243 2.52 32.31 16.56
CA ARG A 243 3.31 31.14 16.16
C ARG A 243 3.14 30.78 14.69
N LEU A 244 4.26 30.57 14.02
CA LEU A 244 4.33 29.96 12.70
C LEU A 244 4.81 28.51 12.82
N ILE A 245 3.95 27.57 12.44
CA ILE A 245 4.26 26.15 12.35
C ILE A 245 4.52 25.81 10.89
N LEU A 246 5.75 25.40 10.59
CA LEU A 246 6.18 24.95 9.27
C LEU A 246 6.10 23.43 9.19
N LEU A 247 5.29 22.92 8.27
CA LEU A 247 5.25 21.50 7.89
C LEU A 247 6.07 21.33 6.61
N CYS A 248 7.32 20.90 6.76
CA CYS A 248 8.28 20.79 5.66
C CYS A 248 8.41 19.34 5.19
N GLY A 249 8.35 19.12 3.87
CA GLY A 249 8.54 17.79 3.28
C GLY A 249 8.40 17.80 1.75
N ASN A 250 8.72 16.68 1.11
CA ASN A 250 8.57 16.46 -0.32
C ASN A 250 7.12 16.18 -0.73
N VAL A 251 6.84 16.23 -2.03
CA VAL A 251 5.53 15.85 -2.59
C VAL A 251 5.28 14.38 -2.28
N GLY A 252 4.10 14.05 -1.75
CA GLY A 252 3.74 12.67 -1.38
C GLY A 252 4.00 12.28 0.08
N ASP A 253 4.68 13.10 0.89
CA ASP A 253 4.98 12.79 2.30
C ASP A 253 3.74 12.74 3.23
N GLY A 254 2.56 13.12 2.72
CA GLY A 254 1.31 13.11 3.48
C GLY A 254 1.04 14.39 4.29
N LYS A 255 1.70 15.51 3.96
CA LYS A 255 1.46 16.83 4.59
C LYS A 255 -0.01 17.23 4.54
N SER A 256 -0.61 17.10 3.35
CA SER A 256 -2.01 17.50 3.15
C SER A 256 -2.98 16.58 3.84
N HIS A 257 -2.72 15.27 3.79
CA HIS A 257 -3.49 14.28 4.55
C HIS A 257 -3.47 14.58 6.06
N LEU A 258 -2.30 14.90 6.62
CA LEU A 258 -2.17 15.26 8.04
C LEU A 258 -3.04 16.48 8.41
N LEU A 259 -3.02 17.52 7.57
CA LEU A 259 -3.83 18.72 7.79
C LEU A 259 -5.34 18.44 7.67
N SER A 260 -5.76 17.72 6.63
CA SER A 260 -7.17 17.35 6.43
C SER A 260 -7.69 16.46 7.56
N TYR A 261 -6.87 15.55 8.08
CA TYR A 261 -7.21 14.72 9.24
C TYR A 261 -7.44 15.56 10.50
N ILE A 262 -6.52 16.49 10.82
CA ILE A 262 -6.66 17.36 12.01
C ILE A 262 -7.87 18.28 11.86
N GLN A 263 -8.13 18.83 10.66
CA GLN A 263 -9.33 19.62 10.38
C GLN A 263 -10.63 18.85 10.66
N LYS A 264 -10.67 17.55 10.34
CA LYS A 264 -11.85 16.71 10.56
C LYS A 264 -12.02 16.29 12.03
N LYS A 265 -10.95 15.85 12.70
CA LYS A 265 -11.00 15.27 14.05
C LYS A 265 -10.87 16.29 15.17
N HIS A 266 -10.15 17.38 14.93
CA HIS A 266 -9.86 18.43 15.92
C HIS A 266 -10.10 19.83 15.33
N PRO A 267 -11.32 20.15 14.85
CA PRO A 267 -11.61 21.46 14.27
C PRO A 267 -11.35 22.60 15.26
N ASP A 268 -11.62 22.35 16.55
CA ASP A 268 -11.45 23.35 17.61
C ASP A 268 -9.99 23.80 17.77
N LEU A 269 -9.02 22.90 17.59
CA LEU A 269 -7.58 23.21 17.70
C LEU A 269 -7.07 24.10 16.56
N LEU A 270 -7.75 24.07 15.41
CA LEU A 270 -7.37 24.84 14.22
C LEU A 270 -8.15 26.14 14.07
N SER A 271 -9.19 26.36 14.87
CA SER A 271 -10.05 27.56 14.79
C SER A 271 -9.27 28.88 14.91
N ASP A 272 -8.20 28.89 15.72
CA ASP A 272 -7.31 30.03 15.92
C ASP A 272 -6.16 30.13 14.90
N TYR A 273 -5.99 29.14 14.02
CA TYR A 273 -4.86 29.03 13.09
C TYR A 273 -5.26 29.30 11.65
N LYS A 274 -4.50 30.15 10.95
CA LYS A 274 -4.55 30.23 9.49
C LYS A 274 -3.82 29.03 8.89
N VAL A 275 -4.53 28.09 8.27
CA VAL A 275 -3.95 26.88 7.66
C VAL A 275 -3.76 27.07 6.15
N TYR A 276 -2.54 26.84 5.67
CA TYR A 276 -2.21 26.82 4.24
C TYR A 276 -1.68 25.44 3.86
N ASN A 277 -2.50 24.68 3.12
CA ASN A 277 -2.27 23.25 2.82
C ASN A 277 -1.24 23.00 1.70
N ASP A 278 -0.95 23.99 0.88
CA ASP A 278 0.13 23.90 -0.10
C ASP A 278 0.62 25.31 -0.47
N ALA A 279 1.91 25.54 -0.29
CA ALA A 279 2.57 26.77 -0.67
C ALA A 279 3.37 26.65 -1.98
N THR A 280 3.13 25.59 -2.75
CA THR A 280 3.84 25.32 -4.01
C THR A 280 3.08 25.79 -5.26
N GLU A 281 1.78 26.09 -5.16
CA GLU A 281 0.99 26.63 -6.27
C GLU A 281 0.52 28.07 -5.99
N SER A 282 0.71 28.96 -6.96
CA SER A 282 0.04 30.27 -6.95
C SER A 282 -1.41 30.04 -7.35
N PHE A 283 -2.35 30.40 -6.47
CA PHE A 283 -3.78 30.41 -6.78
C PHE A 283 -4.17 31.56 -7.73
N ASP A 284 -3.21 32.41 -8.10
CA ASP A 284 -3.36 33.55 -8.99
C ASP A 284 -2.45 33.36 -10.23
N PRO A 285 -3.00 33.31 -11.46
CA PRO A 285 -2.23 33.11 -12.68
C PRO A 285 -1.19 34.21 -12.96
N THR A 286 -1.22 35.32 -12.19
CA THR A 286 -0.36 36.48 -12.38
C THR A 286 0.75 36.65 -11.34
N LYS A 287 0.77 35.83 -10.27
CA LYS A 287 1.75 35.94 -9.17
C LYS A 287 2.68 34.73 -9.12
N ASN A 288 3.96 34.95 -8.79
CA ASN A 288 4.88 33.86 -8.48
C ASN A 288 4.60 33.32 -7.06
N ALA A 289 4.90 32.03 -6.84
CA ALA A 289 4.71 31.36 -5.54
C ALA A 289 5.48 32.05 -4.40
N VAL A 290 6.65 32.64 -4.69
CA VAL A 290 7.47 33.39 -3.72
C VAL A 290 6.78 34.70 -3.29
N ASP A 291 6.15 35.43 -4.21
CA ASP A 291 5.40 36.66 -3.89
C ASP A 291 4.19 36.35 -3.01
N THR A 292 3.52 35.22 -3.30
CA THR A 292 2.41 34.73 -2.48
C THR A 292 2.86 34.38 -1.06
N LEU A 293 4.06 33.80 -0.92
CA LEU A 293 4.66 33.54 0.39
C LEU A 293 5.02 34.83 1.13
N LEU A 294 5.54 35.86 0.45
CA LEU A 294 5.85 37.16 1.05
C LEU A 294 4.60 37.83 1.62
N GLU A 295 3.48 37.80 0.89
CA GLU A 295 2.21 38.34 1.37
C GLU A 295 1.69 37.57 2.59
N ARG A 296 1.76 36.23 2.56
CA ARG A 296 1.24 35.38 3.65
C ARG A 296 2.09 35.42 4.91
N LEU A 297 3.41 35.51 4.77
CA LEU A 297 4.35 35.49 5.89
C LEU A 297 4.66 36.88 6.47
N LYS A 298 4.06 37.95 5.94
CA LYS A 298 4.27 39.34 6.38
C LYS A 298 4.12 39.54 7.90
N ASP A 299 3.16 38.87 8.53
CA ASP A 299 2.93 38.96 9.98
C ASP A 299 4.07 38.32 10.81
N PHE A 300 4.93 37.52 10.16
CA PHE A 300 6.09 36.84 10.74
C PHE A 300 7.44 37.42 10.28
N SER A 301 7.44 38.59 9.66
CA SER A 301 8.67 39.32 9.32
C SER A 301 9.34 39.89 10.58
N ASP A 302 10.64 40.19 10.51
CA ASP A 302 11.38 40.74 11.65
C ASP A 302 10.75 42.05 12.18
N GLN A 303 10.21 42.89 11.29
CA GLN A 303 9.51 44.14 11.62
C GLN A 303 8.24 43.88 12.44
N SER A 304 7.48 42.85 12.06
CA SER A 304 6.21 42.49 12.73
C SER A 304 6.46 41.83 14.09
N LEU A 305 7.51 41.00 14.18
CA LEU A 305 7.92 40.33 15.42
C LEU A 305 8.45 41.30 16.48
N GLN A 306 9.22 42.32 16.08
CA GLN A 306 9.75 43.31 17.02
C GLN A 306 8.67 44.19 17.66
N ASN A 307 7.57 44.44 16.94
CA ASN A 307 6.54 45.36 17.38
C ASN A 307 5.43 44.69 18.24
N ASN A 308 5.43 43.35 18.41
CA ASN A 308 4.40 42.59 19.15
C ASN A 308 2.94 42.96 18.75
N LEU A 309 2.72 43.42 17.52
CA LEU A 309 1.45 44.03 17.09
C LEU A 309 0.43 43.02 16.51
N SER A 310 0.89 41.87 16.05
CA SER A 310 0.03 40.80 15.50
C SER A 310 -0.13 39.70 16.54
N SER A 311 -1.28 39.01 16.61
CA SER A 311 -1.49 37.76 17.36
C SER A 311 -1.76 36.60 16.39
N SER A 312 -1.10 36.61 15.23
CA SER A 312 -1.30 35.66 14.15
C SER A 312 -0.69 34.29 14.47
N LYS A 313 -1.54 33.26 14.44
CA LYS A 313 -1.12 31.85 14.43
C LYS A 313 -1.31 31.29 13.03
N MET A 314 -0.29 30.61 12.50
CA MET A 314 -0.30 30.08 11.14
C MET A 314 0.32 28.69 11.08
N ILE A 315 -0.28 27.80 10.29
CA ILE A 315 0.32 26.53 9.87
C ILE A 315 0.53 26.59 8.36
N LEU A 316 1.77 26.40 7.94
CA LEU A 316 2.18 26.46 6.54
C LEU A 316 2.80 25.12 6.13
N ALA A 317 2.12 24.37 5.26
CA ALA A 317 2.70 23.23 4.57
C ALA A 317 3.49 23.71 3.34
N ILE A 318 4.78 23.40 3.30
CA ILE A 318 5.70 23.88 2.26
C ILE A 318 6.72 22.82 1.85
N ASN A 319 7.09 22.82 0.57
CA ASN A 319 8.22 22.02 0.10
C ASN A 319 9.54 22.63 0.58
N ILE A 320 10.47 21.79 1.06
CA ILE A 320 11.81 22.21 1.54
C ILE A 320 12.54 23.09 0.50
N GLY A 321 12.47 22.74 -0.78
CA GLY A 321 13.09 23.52 -1.85
C GLY A 321 12.44 24.90 -2.07
N MET A 322 11.12 25.01 -1.86
CA MET A 322 10.42 26.29 -1.92
C MET A 322 10.74 27.18 -0.71
N LEU A 323 10.90 26.59 0.47
CA LEU A 323 11.36 27.30 1.65
C LEU A 323 12.78 27.88 1.43
N ALA A 324 13.70 27.08 0.87
CA ALA A 324 15.05 27.56 0.53
C ALA A 324 15.01 28.73 -0.45
N LYS A 325 14.26 28.60 -1.56
CA LYS A 325 14.08 29.67 -2.56
C LYS A 325 13.51 30.95 -1.94
N PHE A 326 12.52 30.84 -1.07
CA PHE A 326 11.93 31.97 -0.37
C PHE A 326 12.98 32.69 0.51
N LEU A 327 13.73 31.95 1.32
CA LEU A 327 14.76 32.53 2.19
C LEU A 327 15.90 33.17 1.40
N ASP A 328 16.26 32.63 0.24
CA ASP A 328 17.24 33.24 -0.66
C ASP A 328 16.72 34.53 -1.30
N HIS A 329 15.48 34.55 -1.77
CA HIS A 329 14.87 35.73 -2.37
C HIS A 329 14.77 36.91 -1.40
N THR A 330 14.48 36.65 -0.13
CA THR A 330 14.41 37.68 0.93
C THR A 330 15.76 38.32 1.29
N LYS A 331 16.88 37.87 0.69
CA LYS A 331 18.21 38.48 0.88
C LYS A 331 18.46 39.68 -0.02
N GLU A 332 17.85 39.70 -1.21
CA GLU A 332 18.29 40.56 -2.31
C GLU A 332 17.31 41.71 -2.61
N ASP A 333 15.99 41.48 -2.56
CA ASP A 333 14.99 42.50 -2.95
C ASP A 333 13.60 42.24 -2.32
N SER A 334 13.42 42.48 -1.01
CA SER A 334 12.09 42.41 -0.38
C SER A 334 11.78 43.58 0.57
N GLU A 335 10.52 44.04 0.55
CA GLU A 335 10.01 45.09 1.46
C GLU A 335 10.12 44.69 2.95
N TYR A 336 10.03 43.39 3.23
CA TYR A 336 10.09 42.78 4.56
C TYR A 336 11.35 41.92 4.71
N THR A 337 11.91 41.84 5.92
CA THR A 337 13.09 41.00 6.22
C THR A 337 12.70 39.79 7.07
N TYR A 338 13.38 38.66 6.86
CA TYR A 338 13.10 37.38 7.51
C TYR A 338 14.36 36.74 8.12
N SER A 339 15.24 37.57 8.69
CA SER A 339 16.52 37.13 9.26
C SER A 339 16.33 36.15 10.43
N SER A 340 15.35 36.39 11.30
CA SER A 340 15.05 35.51 12.44
C SER A 340 14.56 34.13 11.99
N LEU A 341 13.69 34.09 10.97
CA LEU A 341 13.19 32.85 10.39
C LEU A 341 14.32 32.08 9.69
N ARG A 342 15.18 32.81 8.97
CA ARG A 342 16.34 32.23 8.29
C ARG A 342 17.31 31.60 9.27
N GLU A 343 17.68 32.33 10.33
CA GLU A 343 18.56 31.80 11.37
C GLU A 343 17.96 30.55 12.02
N PHE A 344 16.66 30.58 12.33
CA PHE A 344 15.94 29.40 12.83
C PHE A 344 16.05 28.20 11.87
N VAL A 345 15.73 28.39 10.59
CA VAL A 345 15.80 27.31 9.58
C VAL A 345 17.24 26.80 9.41
N GLU A 346 18.24 27.68 9.36
CA GLU A 346 19.65 27.29 9.26
C GLU A 346 20.12 26.47 10.47
N GLN A 347 19.72 26.87 11.69
CA GLN A 347 20.08 26.14 12.90
C GLN A 347 19.40 24.75 12.97
N THR A 348 18.17 24.60 12.44
CA THR A 348 17.48 23.28 12.42
C THR A 348 18.17 22.25 11.53
N ASN A 349 19.07 22.69 10.64
CA ASN A 349 19.76 21.87 9.64
C ASN A 349 18.79 21.16 8.66
N VAL A 350 17.55 21.62 8.52
CA VAL A 350 16.53 21.01 7.63
C VAL A 350 16.88 21.10 6.14
N LEU A 351 17.68 22.10 5.75
CA LEU A 351 18.12 22.33 4.37
C LEU A 351 19.42 21.59 4.01
N LYS A 352 20.06 20.90 4.97
CA LYS A 352 21.36 20.25 4.82
C LYS A 352 21.25 18.76 5.12
N PRO A 353 22.16 17.92 4.59
CA PRO A 353 22.20 16.51 4.93
C PRO A 353 22.47 16.29 6.42
N GLY A 354 21.98 15.16 6.95
CA GLY A 354 22.13 14.76 8.35
C GLY A 354 20.89 14.99 9.22
N LYS A 355 21.06 14.83 10.54
CA LYS A 355 19.97 14.85 11.51
C LYS A 355 19.38 16.26 11.65
N THR A 356 18.08 16.40 11.40
CA THR A 356 17.34 17.64 11.71
C THR A 356 17.28 17.83 13.22
N ILE A 357 17.57 19.05 13.66
CA ILE A 357 17.66 19.41 15.08
C ILE A 357 16.34 20.09 15.48
N SER A 358 15.70 19.58 16.53
CA SER A 358 14.60 20.29 17.18
C SER A 358 15.15 21.52 17.91
N ILE A 359 14.66 22.71 17.54
CA ILE A 359 15.07 23.98 18.15
C ILE A 359 13.87 24.62 18.80
N SER A 360 14.02 25.01 20.07
CA SER A 360 13.05 25.83 20.77
C SER A 360 13.15 27.26 20.26
N SER A 361 12.11 27.73 19.58
CA SER A 361 11.91 29.13 19.24
C SER A 361 10.57 29.60 19.81
N SER A 362 10.50 30.85 20.24
CA SER A 362 9.27 31.46 20.76
C SER A 362 8.23 31.65 19.66
N PHE A 363 8.66 31.89 18.42
CA PHE A 363 7.77 32.26 17.30
C PHE A 363 7.66 31.19 16.21
N PHE A 364 8.64 30.29 16.13
CA PHE A 364 8.75 29.34 15.02
C PHE A 364 8.76 27.90 15.52
N THR A 365 8.14 27.01 14.75
CA THR A 365 8.20 25.57 14.98
C THR A 365 8.26 24.87 13.64
N LEU A 366 9.15 23.89 13.51
CA LEU A 366 9.37 23.19 12.27
C LEU A 366 9.21 21.68 12.48
N PHE A 367 8.34 21.09 11.68
CA PHE A 367 8.18 19.65 11.54
C PHE A 367 8.73 19.23 10.18
N SER A 368 9.84 18.51 10.17
CA SER A 368 10.40 17.94 8.94
C SER A 368 9.92 16.51 8.77
N PHE A 369 9.09 16.27 7.75
CA PHE A 369 8.60 14.92 7.42
C PHE A 369 9.75 13.97 7.08
N SER A 370 10.86 14.46 6.52
CA SER A 370 12.07 13.66 6.23
C SER A 370 12.74 13.08 7.47
N SER A 371 12.44 13.58 8.67
CA SER A 371 12.98 13.05 9.92
C SER A 371 12.11 11.96 10.54
N TYR A 372 10.85 11.84 10.11
CA TYR A 372 9.92 10.83 10.60
C TYR A 372 9.94 9.66 9.64
N GLN A 373 10.58 8.60 10.07
CA GLN A 373 10.70 7.39 9.27
C GLN A 373 9.47 6.52 9.51
N SER A 374 9.10 5.73 8.50
CA SER A 374 8.03 4.73 8.61
C SER A 374 8.45 3.50 9.41
N TYR A 375 9.70 3.46 9.89
CA TYR A 375 10.26 2.40 10.72
C TYR A 375 11.11 3.03 11.84
N GLU A 376 11.33 2.29 12.91
CA GLU A 376 12.18 2.65 14.03
C GLU A 376 13.49 1.85 14.02
N LEU A 377 14.59 2.49 14.45
CA LEU A 377 15.84 1.80 14.72
C LEU A 377 15.92 1.38 16.20
N THR A 378 16.27 0.11 16.43
CA THR A 378 16.51 -0.43 17.76
C THR A 378 17.87 -1.14 17.81
N GLU A 379 18.34 -1.48 19.02
CA GLU A 379 19.58 -2.23 19.20
C GLU A 379 19.52 -3.64 18.58
N ASN A 380 18.33 -4.24 18.52
CA ASN A 380 18.11 -5.58 17.99
C ASN A 380 17.71 -5.57 16.50
N GLY A 381 17.89 -4.45 15.80
CA GLY A 381 17.48 -4.28 14.41
C GLY A 381 16.27 -3.36 14.23
N PRO A 382 15.85 -3.13 12.98
CA PRO A 382 14.78 -2.21 12.68
C PRO A 382 13.41 -2.86 12.90
N LYS A 383 12.43 -2.04 13.28
CA LYS A 383 11.02 -2.44 13.41
C LYS A 383 10.15 -1.37 12.78
N SER A 384 8.89 -1.66 12.49
CA SER A 384 7.94 -0.63 12.05
C SER A 384 6.62 -0.84 12.75
N SER A 385 6.38 -0.05 13.80
CA SER A 385 5.05 0.02 14.41
C SER A 385 4.00 0.43 13.37
N PHE A 386 4.34 1.41 12.53
CA PHE A 386 3.44 1.93 11.50
C PHE A 386 2.90 0.87 10.53
N TYR A 387 3.78 0.06 9.90
CA TYR A 387 3.32 -0.98 8.98
C TYR A 387 2.70 -2.18 9.71
N SER A 388 3.19 -2.52 10.91
CA SER A 388 2.57 -3.55 11.75
C SER A 388 1.13 -3.19 12.13
N ASP A 389 0.88 -1.95 12.55
CA ASP A 389 -0.45 -1.47 12.93
C ASP A 389 -1.39 -1.45 11.70
N LEU A 390 -0.89 -1.11 10.51
CA LEU A 390 -1.65 -1.18 9.27
C LEU A 390 -2.04 -2.62 8.90
N LEU A 391 -1.12 -3.58 9.06
CA LEU A 391 -1.42 -5.01 8.88
C LEU A 391 -2.43 -5.49 9.92
N GLU A 392 -2.29 -5.08 11.17
CA GLU A 392 -3.21 -5.44 12.26
C GLU A 392 -4.64 -4.94 11.98
N LYS A 393 -4.79 -3.73 11.42
CA LYS A 393 -6.11 -3.24 10.99
C LYS A 393 -6.76 -4.05 9.87
N ILE A 394 -5.98 -4.75 9.05
CA ILE A 394 -6.47 -5.60 7.96
C ILE A 394 -6.69 -7.04 8.45
N CYS A 395 -5.82 -7.56 9.32
CA CYS A 395 -5.73 -8.99 9.63
C CYS A 395 -6.11 -9.37 11.07
N SER A 396 -6.38 -8.42 11.97
CA SER A 396 -6.79 -8.76 13.34
C SER A 396 -8.06 -9.60 13.35
N ASP A 397 -8.09 -10.61 14.22
CA ASP A 397 -9.22 -11.53 14.41
C ASP A 397 -10.38 -10.92 15.22
N SER A 398 -10.34 -9.61 15.44
CA SER A 398 -11.41 -8.88 16.13
C SER A 398 -12.70 -8.94 15.31
N PRO A 399 -13.86 -9.23 15.94
CA PRO A 399 -15.15 -9.15 15.27
C PRO A 399 -15.49 -7.72 14.80
N GLU A 400 -14.79 -6.69 15.30
CA GLU A 400 -14.90 -5.29 14.86
C GLU A 400 -14.15 -5.02 13.55
N ASN A 401 -13.22 -5.90 13.15
CA ASN A 401 -12.44 -5.73 11.92
C ASN A 401 -13.30 -6.11 10.69
N PRO A 402 -13.59 -5.17 9.78
CA PRO A 402 -14.44 -5.42 8.63
C PRO A 402 -13.84 -6.41 7.61
N PHE A 403 -12.50 -6.48 7.51
CA PHE A 403 -11.82 -7.44 6.63
C PHE A 403 -11.94 -8.87 7.17
N TYR A 404 -11.73 -9.04 8.48
CA TYR A 404 -11.83 -10.34 9.12
C TYR A 404 -13.28 -10.82 9.20
N ASP A 405 -14.22 -9.93 9.50
CA ASP A 405 -15.65 -10.26 9.48
C ASP A 405 -16.11 -10.63 8.07
N ALA A 406 -15.63 -9.94 7.02
CA ALA A 406 -15.88 -10.33 5.62
C ALA A 406 -15.33 -11.73 5.30
N TYR A 407 -14.08 -12.03 5.70
CA TYR A 407 -13.50 -13.37 5.61
C TYR A 407 -14.35 -14.42 6.32
N ARG A 408 -14.83 -14.13 7.53
CA ARG A 408 -15.71 -15.04 8.29
C ARG A 408 -17.05 -15.27 7.62
N VAL A 409 -17.70 -14.21 7.11
CA VAL A 409 -18.97 -14.29 6.38
C VAL A 409 -18.81 -15.16 5.14
N ASP A 410 -17.74 -14.97 4.38
CA ASP A 410 -17.45 -15.81 3.21
C ASP A 410 -17.27 -17.29 3.59
N ARG A 411 -16.54 -17.57 4.67
CA ARG A 411 -16.35 -18.94 5.20
C ARG A 411 -17.66 -19.57 5.68
N GLU A 412 -18.53 -18.81 6.36
CA GLU A 412 -19.87 -19.24 6.77
C GLU A 412 -20.76 -19.57 5.56
N ASN A 413 -20.52 -18.91 4.42
CA ASN A 413 -21.20 -19.17 3.14
C ASN A 413 -20.49 -20.25 2.28
N GLU A 414 -19.56 -21.03 2.87
CA GLU A 414 -18.78 -22.06 2.18
C GLU A 414 -17.94 -21.54 1.00
N VAL A 415 -17.58 -20.25 1.00
CA VAL A 415 -16.68 -19.64 0.01
C VAL A 415 -15.24 -19.76 0.50
N ASP A 416 -14.41 -20.44 -0.28
CA ASP A 416 -13.01 -20.69 0.04
C ASP A 416 -12.13 -20.67 -1.22
N THR A 417 -11.65 -19.47 -1.56
CA THR A 417 -10.82 -19.21 -2.75
C THR A 417 -9.37 -18.96 -2.37
N ILE A 418 -8.48 -18.87 -3.35
CA ILE A 418 -7.06 -18.55 -3.13
C ILE A 418 -6.85 -17.25 -2.34
N LEU A 419 -7.75 -16.26 -2.52
CA LEU A 419 -7.77 -15.03 -1.73
C LEU A 419 -7.88 -15.30 -0.23
N HIS A 420 -8.76 -16.23 0.16
CA HIS A 420 -9.01 -16.59 1.56
C HIS A 420 -7.81 -17.31 2.16
N ARG A 421 -7.12 -18.14 1.38
CA ARG A 421 -5.91 -18.83 1.81
C ARG A 421 -4.74 -17.88 1.98
N ASN A 422 -4.55 -16.94 1.03
CA ASN A 422 -3.55 -15.89 1.13
C ASN A 422 -3.83 -14.96 2.31
N TYR A 423 -5.10 -14.61 2.57
CA TYR A 423 -5.49 -13.79 3.73
C TYR A 423 -5.22 -14.51 5.05
N ALA A 424 -5.54 -15.81 5.14
CA ALA A 424 -5.22 -16.62 6.31
C ALA A 424 -3.70 -16.66 6.58
N LEU A 425 -2.88 -16.84 5.53
CA LEU A 425 -1.43 -16.82 5.69
C LEU A 425 -0.91 -15.43 6.10
N LEU A 426 -1.38 -14.36 5.46
CA LEU A 426 -1.04 -12.98 5.83
C LEU A 426 -1.45 -12.65 7.27
N SER A 427 -2.47 -13.31 7.82
CA SER A 427 -2.93 -13.08 9.18
C SER A 427 -1.99 -13.62 10.25
N GLN A 428 -0.99 -14.43 9.88
CA GLN A 428 0.01 -14.92 10.82
C GLN A 428 1.04 -13.86 11.18
N LYS A 429 1.35 -13.75 12.48
CA LYS A 429 2.25 -12.72 12.99
C LYS A 429 3.67 -12.78 12.41
N ASN A 430 4.25 -13.99 12.28
CA ASN A 430 5.58 -14.15 11.70
C ASN A 430 5.63 -13.69 10.24
N ILE A 431 4.60 -14.03 9.45
CA ILE A 431 4.49 -13.61 8.04
C ILE A 431 4.39 -12.08 7.95
N GLN A 432 3.55 -11.46 8.78
CA GLN A 432 3.43 -10.00 8.84
C GLN A 432 4.76 -9.32 9.19
N ASP A 433 5.44 -9.83 10.23
CA ASP A 433 6.69 -9.27 10.69
C ASP A 433 7.79 -9.40 9.62
N GLN A 434 7.83 -10.51 8.87
CA GLN A 434 8.77 -10.67 7.78
C GLN A 434 8.45 -9.80 6.56
N ILE A 435 7.17 -9.62 6.21
CA ILE A 435 6.78 -8.64 5.17
C ILE A 435 7.24 -7.24 5.58
N VAL A 436 7.08 -6.86 6.84
CA VAL A 436 7.59 -5.59 7.37
C VAL A 436 9.11 -5.50 7.24
N GLN A 437 9.87 -6.56 7.53
CA GLN A 437 11.33 -6.56 7.32
C GLN A 437 11.71 -6.38 5.85
N VAL A 438 11.01 -7.02 4.92
CA VAL A 438 11.22 -6.83 3.47
C VAL A 438 10.96 -5.37 3.05
N LEU A 439 9.92 -4.74 3.58
CA LEU A 439 9.63 -3.32 3.32
C LEU A 439 10.71 -2.40 3.87
N ILE A 440 11.21 -2.66 5.07
CA ILE A 440 12.32 -1.88 5.67
C ILE A 440 13.58 -2.04 4.83
N GLU A 441 13.92 -3.27 4.43
CA GLU A 441 15.07 -3.54 3.58
C GLU A 441 14.96 -2.80 2.25
N LEU A 442 13.76 -2.76 1.66
CA LEU A 442 13.50 -1.99 0.44
C LEU A 442 13.73 -0.48 0.63
N ILE A 443 13.19 0.09 1.71
CA ILE A 443 13.37 1.51 2.05
C ILE A 443 14.86 1.85 2.18
N VAL A 444 15.62 1.00 2.88
CA VAL A 444 17.05 1.23 3.14
C VAL A 444 17.90 1.02 1.88
N LYS A 445 17.68 -0.07 1.14
CA LYS A 445 18.52 -0.42 -0.03
C LYS A 445 18.25 0.46 -1.25
N HIS A 446 17.01 0.87 -1.46
CA HIS A 446 16.58 1.57 -2.67
C HIS A 446 16.13 3.02 -2.45
N HIS A 447 16.19 3.54 -1.21
CA HIS A 447 15.69 4.88 -0.85
C HIS A 447 14.22 5.10 -1.26
N GLU A 448 13.43 4.03 -1.27
CA GLU A 448 12.05 4.12 -1.72
C GLU A 448 11.14 4.58 -0.58
N LEU A 449 10.44 5.69 -0.80
CA LEU A 449 9.38 6.16 0.09
C LEU A 449 8.10 5.39 -0.24
N ILE A 450 7.76 4.43 0.62
CA ILE A 450 6.53 3.66 0.50
C ILE A 450 5.39 4.45 1.13
N SER A 451 4.49 4.97 0.29
CA SER A 451 3.28 5.63 0.76
C SER A 451 2.27 4.60 1.30
N VAL A 452 1.30 5.06 2.10
CA VAL A 452 0.20 4.21 2.59
C VAL A 452 -0.57 3.58 1.43
N ARG A 453 -0.77 4.34 0.35
CA ARG A 453 -1.42 3.86 -0.88
C ARG A 453 -0.62 2.74 -1.55
N ALA A 454 0.69 2.91 -1.71
CA ALA A 454 1.55 1.89 -2.30
C ALA A 454 1.57 0.62 -1.43
N PHE A 455 1.58 0.79 -0.10
CA PHE A 455 1.48 -0.31 0.85
C PHE A 455 0.14 -1.07 0.72
N PHE A 456 -0.99 -0.37 0.71
CA PHE A 456 -2.31 -1.01 0.54
C PHE A 456 -2.45 -1.70 -0.81
N ASN A 457 -1.91 -1.11 -1.88
CA ASN A 457 -1.89 -1.77 -3.17
C ASN A 457 -1.03 -3.04 -3.16
N LEU A 458 0.12 -3.03 -2.46
CA LEU A 458 0.90 -4.26 -2.24
C LEU A 458 0.05 -5.31 -1.54
N ILE A 459 -0.66 -4.98 -0.45
CA ILE A 459 -1.51 -5.95 0.25
C ILE A 459 -2.57 -6.54 -0.70
N SER A 460 -3.22 -5.70 -1.51
CA SER A 460 -4.13 -6.20 -2.55
C SER A 460 -3.41 -7.11 -3.55
N ASP A 461 -2.21 -6.76 -3.99
CA ASP A 461 -1.45 -7.56 -4.95
C ASP A 461 -1.04 -8.93 -4.38
N LEU A 462 -0.70 -9.00 -3.10
CA LEU A 462 -0.37 -10.23 -2.40
C LEU A 462 -1.57 -11.17 -2.24
N LEU A 463 -2.75 -10.59 -2.08
CA LEU A 463 -3.96 -11.33 -1.75
C LEU A 463 -4.78 -11.74 -2.98
N ILE A 464 -4.93 -10.84 -3.97
CA ILE A 464 -5.74 -11.06 -5.18
C ILE A 464 -4.82 -11.43 -6.35
N PRO A 465 -4.88 -12.65 -6.90
CA PRO A 465 -4.08 -13.04 -8.06
C PRO A 465 -4.48 -12.30 -9.34
N VAL A 466 -3.55 -12.21 -10.30
CA VAL A 466 -3.77 -11.52 -11.59
C VAL A 466 -4.94 -12.11 -12.39
N ASN A 467 -5.10 -13.44 -12.37
CA ASN A 467 -6.16 -14.18 -13.04
C ASN A 467 -7.41 -14.37 -12.15
N TRP A 468 -7.70 -13.43 -11.26
CA TRP A 468 -8.82 -13.51 -10.31
C TRP A 468 -10.17 -13.87 -10.95
N ASN A 469 -10.49 -13.28 -12.12
CA ASN A 469 -11.75 -13.53 -12.82
C ASN A 469 -11.96 -15.01 -13.17
N GLU A 470 -10.87 -15.77 -13.37
CA GLU A 470 -10.91 -17.20 -13.65
C GLU A 470 -10.95 -18.03 -12.36
N LEU A 471 -10.31 -17.54 -11.30
CA LEU A 471 -10.13 -18.28 -10.04
C LEU A 471 -11.26 -18.05 -9.00
N LYS A 472 -12.09 -17.01 -9.17
CA LYS A 472 -13.07 -16.60 -8.16
C LYS A 472 -14.16 -17.61 -7.80
N HIS A 473 -14.39 -18.61 -8.65
CA HIS A 473 -15.34 -19.71 -8.40
C HIS A 473 -14.67 -21.09 -8.39
N VAL A 474 -13.33 -21.14 -8.37
CA VAL A 474 -12.57 -22.38 -8.44
C VAL A 474 -12.12 -22.77 -7.04
N SER A 475 -12.37 -24.02 -6.67
CA SER A 475 -11.85 -24.57 -5.42
C SER A 475 -10.33 -24.60 -5.43
N VAL A 476 -9.72 -24.23 -4.31
CA VAL A 476 -8.26 -24.18 -4.20
C VAL A 476 -7.68 -25.58 -4.33
N LYS A 477 -6.84 -25.75 -5.35
CA LYS A 477 -6.03 -26.95 -5.59
C LYS A 477 -4.55 -26.61 -5.37
N PRO A 478 -3.69 -27.60 -5.07
CA PRO A 478 -2.26 -27.38 -4.91
C PRO A 478 -1.62 -26.63 -6.10
N SER A 479 -1.97 -26.95 -7.34
CA SER A 479 -1.44 -26.24 -8.51
C SER A 479 -1.78 -24.73 -8.52
N ILE A 480 -2.99 -24.36 -8.08
CA ILE A 480 -3.41 -22.96 -7.96
C ILE A 480 -2.62 -22.27 -6.85
N MET A 481 -2.42 -22.96 -5.72
CA MET A 481 -1.62 -22.45 -4.60
C MET A 481 -0.16 -22.22 -4.98
N LEU A 482 0.44 -23.14 -5.74
CA LEU A 482 1.81 -23.02 -6.21
C LEU A 482 2.04 -21.75 -7.04
N GLU A 483 1.13 -21.47 -7.96
CA GLU A 483 1.27 -20.32 -8.87
C GLU A 483 0.79 -18.98 -8.28
N ASN A 484 -0.11 -19.03 -7.29
CA ASN A 484 -0.86 -17.85 -6.83
C ASN A 484 -0.83 -17.63 -5.30
N GLY A 485 -0.11 -18.46 -4.57
CA GLY A 485 0.09 -18.30 -3.14
C GLY A 485 0.85 -17.03 -2.79
N LEU A 486 0.64 -16.50 -1.59
CA LEU A 486 1.23 -15.25 -1.14
C LEU A 486 2.76 -15.17 -1.32
N PRO A 487 3.57 -16.20 -0.99
CA PRO A 487 5.03 -16.12 -1.21
C PRO A 487 5.39 -15.94 -2.70
N GLU A 488 4.59 -16.52 -3.60
CA GLU A 488 4.78 -16.40 -5.04
C GLU A 488 4.40 -15.00 -5.54
N GLN A 489 3.28 -14.46 -5.05
CA GLN A 489 2.84 -13.10 -5.36
C GLN A 489 3.87 -12.05 -4.88
N LEU A 490 4.50 -12.28 -3.73
CA LEU A 490 5.48 -11.35 -3.14
C LEU A 490 6.77 -11.27 -3.94
N PHE A 491 7.35 -12.42 -4.31
CA PHE A 491 8.71 -12.48 -4.87
C PHE A 491 8.77 -12.69 -6.38
N ASN A 492 7.75 -13.28 -7.01
CA ASN A 492 7.81 -13.70 -8.41
C ASN A 492 6.73 -13.06 -9.30
N ARG A 493 6.23 -11.88 -8.94
CA ARG A 493 5.29 -11.08 -9.75
C ARG A 493 5.75 -9.64 -9.96
N PRO A 494 6.99 -9.40 -10.45
CA PRO A 494 7.53 -8.06 -10.64
C PRO A 494 6.71 -7.18 -11.60
N GLU A 495 5.90 -7.77 -12.47
CA GLU A 495 5.08 -7.11 -13.48
C GLU A 495 3.86 -6.34 -12.92
N ARG A 496 3.45 -6.62 -11.68
CA ARG A 496 2.19 -6.10 -11.12
C ARG A 496 2.31 -4.68 -10.60
N SER A 497 3.41 -4.35 -9.95
CA SER A 497 3.65 -3.03 -9.39
C SER A 497 5.14 -2.74 -9.30
N LYS A 498 5.47 -1.44 -9.30
CA LYS A 498 6.85 -0.97 -9.16
C LYS A 498 7.49 -1.51 -7.88
N LEU A 499 6.73 -1.53 -6.78
CA LEU A 499 7.19 -2.06 -5.50
C LEU A 499 7.56 -3.55 -5.62
N LEU A 500 6.70 -4.37 -6.24
CA LEU A 500 6.98 -5.78 -6.47
C LEU A 500 8.17 -6.01 -7.42
N THR A 501 8.40 -5.12 -8.39
CA THR A 501 9.61 -5.17 -9.22
C THR A 501 10.89 -5.13 -8.38
N GLN A 502 10.89 -4.33 -7.31
CA GLN A 502 12.05 -4.19 -6.43
C GLN A 502 12.08 -5.29 -5.36
N ILE A 503 10.95 -5.68 -4.79
CA ILE A 503 10.87 -6.82 -3.86
C ILE A 503 11.35 -8.11 -4.52
N ALA A 504 11.07 -8.32 -5.81
CA ALA A 504 11.59 -9.47 -6.54
C ALA A 504 13.12 -9.54 -6.57
N GLN A 505 13.84 -8.43 -6.36
CA GLN A 505 15.31 -8.43 -6.24
C GLN A 505 15.79 -8.98 -4.89
N LEU A 506 14.92 -8.97 -3.87
CA LEU A 506 15.16 -9.49 -2.52
C LEU A 506 14.71 -10.95 -2.36
N ASP A 507 14.30 -11.61 -3.45
CA ASP A 507 13.92 -13.03 -3.41
C ASP A 507 15.05 -13.90 -2.85
N PRO A 508 14.82 -14.68 -1.78
CA PRO A 508 15.85 -15.52 -1.18
C PRO A 508 16.48 -16.52 -2.17
N LEU A 509 15.78 -16.89 -3.25
CA LEU A 509 16.30 -17.79 -4.28
C LEU A 509 17.28 -17.12 -5.27
N ARG A 510 17.38 -15.78 -5.27
CA ARG A 510 18.31 -15.04 -6.12
C ARG A 510 19.68 -14.84 -5.47
N THR A 511 19.74 -14.90 -4.16
CA THR A 511 20.97 -14.74 -3.39
C THR A 511 21.57 -16.10 -3.10
N ARG A 512 22.84 -16.29 -3.45
CA ARG A 512 23.55 -17.53 -3.08
C ARG A 512 23.88 -17.51 -1.61
N HIS A 513 23.20 -18.34 -0.84
CA HIS A 513 23.48 -18.54 0.57
C HIS A 513 23.55 -20.03 0.84
N ARG A 514 24.60 -20.48 1.52
CA ARG A 514 24.84 -21.91 1.76
C ARG A 514 23.65 -22.60 2.42
N THR A 515 23.04 -21.98 3.42
CA THR A 515 21.86 -22.53 4.11
C THR A 515 20.66 -22.71 3.17
N VAL A 516 20.46 -21.77 2.25
CA VAL A 516 19.36 -21.85 1.26
C VAL A 516 19.66 -22.92 0.23
N ASP A 517 20.90 -23.00 -0.25
CA ASP A 517 21.35 -24.03 -1.21
C ASP A 517 21.23 -25.45 -0.60
N ASP A 518 21.65 -25.63 0.65
CA ASP A 518 21.55 -26.89 1.40
C ASP A 518 20.07 -27.28 1.60
N LEU A 519 19.22 -26.32 1.98
CA LEU A 519 17.77 -26.54 2.10
C LEU A 519 17.14 -26.90 0.74
N TYR A 520 17.49 -26.18 -0.32
CA TYR A 520 17.01 -26.45 -1.67
C TYR A 520 17.35 -27.87 -2.11
N LEU A 521 18.60 -28.30 -1.94
CA LEU A 521 19.04 -29.65 -2.29
C LEU A 521 18.31 -30.71 -1.46
N SER A 522 18.09 -30.46 -0.17
CA SER A 522 17.36 -31.38 0.71
C SER A 522 15.92 -31.58 0.22
N LEU A 523 15.16 -30.50 -0.01
CA LEU A 523 13.79 -30.56 -0.48
C LEU A 523 13.69 -31.19 -1.87
N TYR A 524 14.61 -30.86 -2.78
CA TYR A 524 14.63 -31.40 -4.14
C TYR A 524 14.86 -32.92 -4.19
N THR A 525 15.55 -33.46 -3.18
CA THR A 525 15.82 -34.90 -3.04
C THR A 525 14.80 -35.66 -2.20
N GLY A 526 13.68 -35.01 -1.83
CA GLY A 526 12.61 -35.60 -1.03
C GLY A 526 12.83 -35.47 0.48
N GLY A 527 13.50 -34.40 0.91
CA GLY A 527 13.67 -34.02 2.30
C GLY A 527 12.36 -33.71 3.03
N ASP A 528 12.45 -33.60 4.34
CA ASP A 528 11.31 -33.40 5.22
C ASP A 528 10.74 -31.99 5.08
N VAL A 529 9.43 -31.89 4.84
CA VAL A 529 8.70 -30.63 4.70
C VAL A 529 8.06 -30.25 6.04
N ASP A 530 7.95 -31.19 6.98
CA ASP A 530 7.28 -30.98 8.26
C ASP A 530 7.98 -29.87 9.06
N GLU A 531 9.32 -29.78 9.01
CA GLU A 531 10.09 -28.70 9.64
C GLU A 531 9.67 -27.30 9.14
N ILE A 532 9.30 -27.17 7.87
CA ILE A 532 8.83 -25.89 7.30
C ILE A 532 7.40 -25.59 7.77
N LEU A 533 6.56 -26.61 7.83
CA LEU A 533 5.15 -26.47 8.19
C LEU A 533 4.94 -26.27 9.70
N GLU A 534 5.83 -26.80 10.54
CA GLU A 534 5.77 -26.63 12.00
C GLU A 534 5.74 -25.16 12.45
N HIS A 535 6.26 -24.24 11.63
CA HIS A 535 6.26 -22.80 11.90
C HIS A 535 4.96 -22.08 11.48
N LEU A 536 4.04 -22.78 10.82
CA LEU A 536 2.72 -22.27 10.43
C LEU A 536 1.68 -22.66 11.47
N ASP A 537 0.58 -21.91 11.55
CA ASP A 537 -0.59 -22.32 12.34
C ASP A 537 -1.30 -23.55 11.73
N GLU A 538 -2.15 -24.21 12.52
CA GLU A 538 -2.88 -25.43 12.09
C GLU A 538 -3.66 -25.23 10.78
N ASN A 539 -4.22 -24.04 10.59
CA ASN A 539 -4.99 -23.70 9.39
C ASN A 539 -4.09 -23.63 8.14
N ALA A 540 -2.95 -22.94 8.21
CA ALA A 540 -2.02 -22.85 7.08
C ALA A 540 -1.25 -24.17 6.86
N GLN A 541 -0.94 -24.93 7.91
CA GLN A 541 -0.39 -26.28 7.77
C GLN A 541 -1.32 -27.17 6.92
N ALA A 542 -2.63 -27.11 7.15
CA ALA A 542 -3.61 -27.84 6.36
C ALA A 542 -3.65 -27.40 4.89
N PHE A 543 -3.23 -26.16 4.58
CA PHE A 543 -3.23 -25.59 3.24
C PHE A 543 -1.94 -25.82 2.47
N TYR A 544 -0.80 -25.92 3.18
CA TYR A 544 0.53 -26.10 2.61
C TYR A 544 1.07 -27.54 2.76
N SER A 545 0.25 -28.47 3.26
CA SER A 545 0.65 -29.88 3.40
C SER A 545 1.00 -30.52 2.04
N PRO A 546 2.19 -31.12 1.90
CA PRO A 546 2.64 -31.75 0.65
C PRO A 546 1.88 -33.05 0.32
N ALA A 547 1.01 -33.52 1.22
CA ALA A 547 0.20 -34.74 1.03
C ALA A 547 -0.72 -34.69 -0.22
N GLN A 548 -0.87 -33.52 -0.85
CA GLN A 548 -1.70 -33.31 -2.03
C GLN A 548 -0.92 -33.08 -3.34
N VAL A 549 0.42 -33.18 -3.34
CA VAL A 549 1.26 -32.79 -4.48
C VAL A 549 1.90 -34.01 -5.15
N ASP A 550 1.88 -34.04 -6.49
CA ASP A 550 2.51 -35.11 -7.29
C ASP A 550 4.06 -35.07 -7.26
N SER A 551 4.66 -33.90 -7.06
CA SER A 551 6.12 -33.69 -6.94
C SER A 551 6.50 -32.50 -6.04
N ILE A 552 7.27 -32.75 -4.96
CA ILE A 552 7.83 -31.72 -4.08
C ILE A 552 8.79 -30.78 -4.83
N GLN A 553 9.40 -31.25 -5.93
CA GLN A 553 10.37 -30.46 -6.71
C GLN A 553 9.78 -29.16 -7.22
N GLU A 554 8.51 -29.18 -7.65
CA GLU A 554 7.80 -27.99 -8.15
C GLU A 554 7.56 -26.96 -7.03
N TRP A 555 7.41 -27.42 -5.79
CA TRP A 555 7.13 -26.60 -4.62
C TRP A 555 8.37 -26.06 -3.92
N THR A 556 9.55 -26.60 -4.21
CA THR A 556 10.80 -26.27 -3.49
C THR A 556 11.02 -24.77 -3.34
N GLY A 557 10.85 -24.00 -4.41
CA GLY A 557 11.03 -22.54 -4.37
C GLY A 557 10.00 -21.84 -3.47
N GLN A 558 8.73 -22.25 -3.55
CA GLN A 558 7.66 -21.68 -2.72
C GLN A 558 7.84 -22.05 -1.24
N LEU A 559 8.26 -23.29 -0.95
CA LEU A 559 8.52 -23.77 0.41
C LEU A 559 9.69 -23.02 1.05
N ILE A 560 10.76 -22.73 0.30
CA ILE A 560 11.88 -21.92 0.81
C ILE A 560 11.40 -20.49 1.10
N ARG A 561 10.66 -19.86 0.20
CA ARG A 561 10.10 -18.51 0.43
C ARG A 561 9.16 -18.50 1.64
N LEU A 562 8.33 -19.53 1.79
CA LEU A 562 7.46 -19.72 2.95
C LEU A 562 8.27 -19.88 4.24
N MET A 563 9.36 -20.65 4.20
CA MET A 563 10.24 -20.84 5.33
C MET A 563 10.88 -19.53 5.79
N VAL A 564 11.33 -18.71 4.84
CA VAL A 564 11.85 -17.36 5.11
C VAL A 564 10.79 -16.44 5.73
N LEU A 565 9.54 -16.53 5.27
CA LEU A 565 8.46 -15.69 5.80
C LEU A 565 7.94 -16.17 7.17
N SER A 566 7.95 -17.48 7.44
CA SER A 566 7.30 -18.08 8.62
C SER A 566 8.24 -18.32 9.79
N ASN A 567 9.54 -18.52 9.55
CA ASN A 567 10.54 -18.74 10.59
C ASN A 567 11.52 -17.54 10.72
N PRO A 568 11.40 -16.73 11.79
CA PRO A 568 12.30 -15.60 12.04
C PRO A 568 13.77 -15.97 12.24
N GLU A 569 14.06 -17.12 12.87
CA GLU A 569 15.42 -17.56 13.11
C GLU A 569 16.11 -17.90 11.78
N PHE A 570 15.42 -18.63 10.91
CA PHE A 570 15.92 -18.96 9.58
C PHE A 570 16.14 -17.68 8.74
N ALA A 571 15.18 -16.76 8.75
CA ALA A 571 15.30 -15.47 8.08
C ALA A 571 16.52 -14.67 8.56
N GLU A 572 16.80 -14.64 9.87
CA GLU A 572 18.00 -13.97 10.41
C GLU A 572 19.29 -14.64 9.91
N THR A 573 19.32 -15.98 9.79
CA THR A 573 20.53 -16.68 9.34
C THR A 573 20.94 -16.37 7.90
N ILE A 574 19.98 -16.05 7.03
CA ILE A 574 20.22 -15.76 5.61
C ILE A 574 20.30 -14.27 5.31
N GLN A 575 20.14 -13.42 6.33
CA GLN A 575 20.14 -11.97 6.19
C GLN A 575 21.49 -11.46 5.69
N ASP A 576 21.45 -10.51 4.76
CA ASP A 576 22.63 -9.87 4.21
C ASP A 576 23.47 -9.18 5.30
N SER A 577 24.70 -9.64 5.47
CA SER A 577 25.64 -9.12 6.46
C SER A 577 26.00 -7.64 6.23
N VAL A 578 26.04 -7.18 4.98
CA VAL A 578 26.33 -5.77 4.66
C VAL A 578 25.18 -4.88 5.10
N TYR A 579 23.94 -5.31 4.82
CA TYR A 579 22.72 -4.68 5.31
C TYR A 579 22.66 -4.59 6.83
N ARG A 580 22.92 -5.70 7.54
CA ARG A 580 22.95 -5.73 9.01
C ARG A 580 24.00 -4.77 9.57
N ASN A 581 25.20 -4.75 8.98
CA ASN A 581 26.28 -3.87 9.40
C ASN A 581 25.95 -2.38 9.19
N TYR A 582 25.35 -2.04 8.04
CA TYR A 582 24.92 -0.68 7.76
C TYR A 582 23.89 -0.19 8.79
N LEU A 583 22.85 -0.99 9.06
CA LEU A 583 21.82 -0.65 10.03
C LEU A 583 22.38 -0.51 11.45
N HIS A 584 23.34 -1.35 11.82
CA HIS A 584 24.05 -1.20 13.08
C HIS A 584 24.73 0.17 13.16
N PHE A 585 25.52 0.56 12.16
CA PHE A 585 26.15 1.88 12.14
C PHE A 585 25.14 3.03 12.11
N LEU A 586 24.03 2.88 11.38
CA LEU A 586 22.98 3.89 11.31
C LEU A 586 22.33 4.12 12.67
N TYR A 587 22.06 3.05 13.43
CA TYR A 587 21.58 3.14 14.81
C TYR A 587 22.61 3.79 15.72
N GLN A 588 23.88 3.38 15.67
CA GLN A 588 24.94 3.98 16.51
C GLN A 588 25.16 5.46 16.20
N TYR A 589 25.07 5.86 14.93
CA TYR A 589 25.16 7.27 14.50
C TYR A 589 24.02 8.10 15.09
N ASN A 590 22.78 7.63 14.96
CA ASN A 590 21.62 8.39 15.45
C ASN A 590 21.50 8.40 16.99
N LYS A 591 22.09 7.40 17.67
CA LYS A 591 22.29 7.36 19.13
C LYS A 591 23.46 8.23 19.61
N GLY A 592 24.43 8.51 18.72
CA GLY A 592 25.62 9.31 18.99
C GLY A 592 26.77 8.55 19.66
N ASN A 593 26.86 7.24 19.46
CA ASN A 593 27.91 6.38 20.00
C ASN A 593 29.18 6.44 19.14
N THR A 594 29.96 7.51 19.32
CA THR A 594 31.15 7.81 18.48
C THR A 594 32.21 6.70 18.47
N ARG A 595 32.41 5.99 19.58
CA ARG A 595 33.37 4.86 19.65
C ARG A 595 32.99 3.69 18.75
N LEU A 596 31.70 3.36 18.68
CA LEU A 596 31.20 2.26 17.86
C LEU A 596 31.16 2.61 16.37
N LEU A 597 31.34 3.89 16.02
CA LEU A 597 31.48 4.35 14.63
C LEU A 597 32.92 4.32 14.12
N GLN A 598 33.91 4.07 14.99
CA GLN A 598 35.33 4.03 14.58
C GLN A 598 35.57 3.08 13.38
N PRO A 599 35.02 1.85 13.36
CA PRO A 599 35.18 0.97 12.20
C PRO A 599 34.63 1.57 10.91
N LEU A 600 33.53 2.32 10.96
CA LEU A 600 32.97 2.98 9.78
C LEU A 600 33.89 4.10 9.25
N TYR A 601 34.54 4.85 10.14
CA TYR A 601 35.57 5.82 9.75
C TYR A 601 36.76 5.14 9.05
N GLU A 602 37.20 3.99 9.56
CA GLU A 602 38.28 3.20 8.97
C GLU A 602 37.88 2.62 7.60
N ILE A 603 36.66 2.08 7.49
CA ILE A 603 36.07 1.58 6.24
C ILE A 603 36.04 2.69 5.19
N SER A 604 35.52 3.86 5.55
CA SER A 604 35.41 5.02 4.67
C SER A 604 36.77 5.54 4.22
N SER A 605 37.74 5.62 5.14
CA SER A 605 39.11 6.03 4.81
C SER A 605 39.78 5.04 3.85
N SER A 606 39.66 3.75 4.13
CA SER A 606 40.19 2.69 3.26
C SER A 606 39.54 2.73 1.88
N ALA A 607 38.22 2.91 1.82
CA ALA A 607 37.50 3.00 0.56
C ALA A 607 37.98 4.20 -0.27
N TYR A 608 38.18 5.37 0.36
CA TYR A 608 38.79 6.54 -0.28
C TYR A 608 40.14 6.25 -0.93
N TYR A 609 41.09 5.66 -0.18
CA TYR A 609 42.41 5.35 -0.74
C TYR A 609 42.36 4.30 -1.86
N LYS A 610 41.48 3.29 -1.74
CA LYS A 610 41.32 2.24 -2.75
C LYS A 610 40.61 2.75 -4.01
N TRP A 611 39.63 3.64 -3.88
CA TRP A 611 38.88 4.22 -5.00
C TRP A 611 39.79 4.99 -5.96
N PHE A 612 40.57 5.92 -5.42
CA PHE A 612 41.47 6.77 -6.21
C PHE A 612 42.84 6.12 -6.46
N GLY A 613 43.16 5.07 -5.72
CA GLY A 613 44.43 4.37 -5.75
C GLY A 613 45.52 5.08 -4.94
N SER A 614 46.36 4.27 -4.30
CA SER A 614 47.39 4.73 -3.36
C SER A 614 48.76 4.18 -3.76
N PRO A 615 49.74 5.01 -4.20
CA PRO A 615 51.09 4.53 -4.50
C PRO A 615 51.93 4.23 -3.25
N LYS A 616 51.58 4.84 -2.12
CA LYS A 616 52.20 4.66 -0.81
C LYS A 616 51.12 4.92 0.25
N PRO A 617 51.28 4.48 1.50
CA PRO A 617 50.35 4.82 2.58
C PRO A 617 50.11 6.32 2.67
N TYR A 618 48.84 6.72 2.75
CA TYR A 618 48.39 8.12 2.82
C TYR A 618 48.70 8.98 1.57
N TYR A 619 49.05 8.39 0.43
CA TYR A 619 49.17 9.12 -0.83
C TYR A 619 48.03 8.76 -1.78
N VAL A 620 47.50 9.75 -2.50
CA VAL A 620 46.38 9.54 -3.42
C VAL A 620 46.74 10.06 -4.81
N TYR A 621 46.46 9.27 -5.85
CA TYR A 621 46.68 9.70 -7.23
C TYR A 621 45.76 10.86 -7.63
N THR A 622 46.25 11.71 -8.52
CA THR A 622 45.49 12.82 -9.10
C THR A 622 45.55 12.76 -10.63
N LYS A 623 46.23 13.72 -11.25
CA LYS A 623 46.32 13.88 -12.70
C LYS A 623 47.47 13.05 -13.29
N LYS A 624 47.23 12.51 -14.48
CA LYS A 624 48.32 12.08 -15.38
C LYS A 624 49.00 13.33 -15.93
N ILE A 625 50.32 13.44 -15.77
CA ILE A 625 51.10 14.51 -16.43
C ILE A 625 51.48 14.07 -17.85
N THR A 626 51.88 12.80 -17.97
CA THR A 626 52.22 12.18 -19.25
C THR A 626 51.65 10.76 -19.29
N ASN A 627 51.72 10.10 -20.45
CA ASN A 627 51.29 8.70 -20.58
C ASN A 627 52.05 7.74 -19.66
N ARG A 628 53.18 8.16 -19.07
CA ARG A 628 54.03 7.33 -18.20
C ARG A 628 54.11 7.81 -16.76
N HIS A 629 53.56 8.98 -16.42
CA HIS A 629 53.75 9.60 -15.10
C HIS A 629 52.43 10.12 -14.54
N ARG A 630 52.15 9.75 -13.29
CA ARG A 630 51.04 10.26 -12.48
C ARG A 630 51.56 11.07 -11.31
N LEU A 631 50.76 12.05 -10.90
CA LEU A 631 50.96 12.76 -9.64
C LEU A 631 50.18 12.09 -8.52
N ALA A 632 50.76 12.14 -7.32
CA ALA A 632 50.08 11.86 -6.07
C ALA A 632 50.40 12.94 -5.04
N PHE A 633 49.46 13.19 -4.14
CA PHE A 633 49.63 14.10 -3.00
C PHE A 633 49.43 13.33 -1.70
N LYS A 634 49.99 13.86 -0.62
CA LYS A 634 49.84 13.29 0.71
C LYS A 634 48.48 13.69 1.29
N ALA A 635 47.60 12.73 1.49
CA ALA A 635 46.26 12.87 2.05
C ALA A 635 46.16 12.13 3.40
N GLU A 636 46.74 12.69 4.46
CA GLU A 636 46.59 12.18 5.83
C GLU A 636 45.30 12.73 6.45
N ILE A 637 44.23 11.94 6.40
CA ILE A 637 42.91 12.30 6.94
C ILE A 637 42.63 11.55 8.24
N GLU A 638 41.89 12.19 9.14
CA GLU A 638 41.44 11.62 10.42
C GLU A 638 39.94 11.85 10.58
N GLY A 639 39.25 10.88 11.18
CA GLY A 639 37.83 10.97 11.50
C GLY A 639 37.57 11.93 12.66
N ASN A 640 36.61 12.83 12.49
CA ASN A 640 36.23 13.82 13.49
C ASN A 640 34.77 13.62 13.93
N PRO A 641 34.51 13.02 15.09
CA PRO A 641 33.16 12.74 15.54
C PRO A 641 32.51 13.90 16.34
N THR A 642 33.15 15.08 16.43
CA THR A 642 32.73 16.16 17.36
C THR A 642 31.32 16.72 17.13
N LYS A 643 30.81 16.62 15.91
CA LYS A 643 29.47 17.12 15.54
C LYS A 643 28.34 16.10 15.74
N ILE A 644 28.64 14.87 16.16
CA ILE A 644 27.63 13.83 16.37
C ILE A 644 26.97 14.04 17.74
N LYS A 645 25.68 14.35 17.75
CA LYS A 645 24.90 14.55 18.97
C LYS A 645 24.39 13.22 19.53
N SER A 646 24.40 13.08 20.86
CA SER A 646 23.86 11.91 21.56
C SER A 646 22.34 11.95 21.70
N SER A 647 21.73 10.78 21.68
CA SER A 647 20.32 10.55 22.03
C SER A 647 20.23 9.60 23.22
N THR A 648 19.27 9.82 24.11
CA THR A 648 18.98 8.93 25.24
C THR A 648 17.90 7.89 24.92
N GLU A 649 17.19 8.04 23.80
CA GLU A 649 16.16 7.10 23.36
C GLU A 649 16.78 5.76 22.93
N SER A 650 16.14 4.65 23.35
CA SER A 650 16.51 3.29 22.92
C SER A 650 15.86 2.89 21.59
N VAL A 651 14.67 3.43 21.32
CA VAL A 651 13.92 3.23 20.08
C VAL A 651 13.85 4.55 19.35
N LEU A 652 14.50 4.64 18.19
CA LEU A 652 14.63 5.87 17.43
C LEU A 652 13.59 5.88 16.32
N SER A 653 12.49 6.59 16.53
CA SER A 653 11.46 6.83 15.51
C SER A 653 11.70 8.11 14.69
N LYS A 654 12.55 9.01 15.21
CA LYS A 654 12.98 10.24 14.55
C LYS A 654 14.49 10.21 14.34
N PHE A 655 14.93 9.97 13.11
CA PHE A 655 16.36 9.81 12.80
C PHE A 655 16.72 10.21 11.37
N SER A 656 18.03 10.39 11.14
CA SER A 656 18.61 10.63 9.82
C SER A 656 18.78 9.30 9.08
N PRO A 657 18.22 9.13 7.87
CA PRO A 657 18.31 7.87 7.11
C PRO A 657 19.71 7.62 6.54
N THR A 658 20.55 8.65 6.49
CA THR A 658 21.96 8.59 6.08
C THR A 658 22.89 8.96 7.23
N ILE A 659 24.14 8.49 7.16
CA ILE A 659 25.19 8.73 8.15
C ILE A 659 26.08 9.87 7.65
N LEU A 660 26.19 10.96 8.41
CA LEU A 660 27.07 12.08 8.05
C LEU A 660 28.36 12.05 8.89
N LEU A 661 29.44 11.61 8.27
CA LEU A 661 30.78 11.62 8.88
C LEU A 661 31.52 12.91 8.55
N HIS A 662 32.39 13.33 9.47
CA HIS A 662 33.27 14.47 9.25
C HIS A 662 34.72 14.02 9.30
N PHE A 663 35.54 14.49 8.37
CA PHE A 663 36.97 14.21 8.30
C PHE A 663 37.76 15.50 8.29
N ASN A 664 38.96 15.46 8.84
CA ASN A 664 39.88 16.59 8.80
C ASN A 664 41.29 16.14 8.43
N LYS A 665 42.10 17.07 7.94
CA LYS A 665 43.52 16.80 7.74
C LYS A 665 44.18 16.61 9.11
N LYS A 666 45.01 15.58 9.25
CA LYS A 666 45.79 15.33 10.46
C LYS A 666 46.52 16.60 10.91
N GLY A 667 46.28 17.02 12.15
CA GLY A 667 46.85 18.25 12.73
C GLY A 667 46.11 19.55 12.39
N ASN A 668 44.99 19.52 11.68
CA ASN A 668 44.10 20.67 11.48
C ASN A 668 42.64 20.28 11.75
N GLU A 669 42.11 20.69 12.89
CA GLU A 669 40.75 20.34 13.33
C GLU A 669 39.66 21.30 12.82
N THR A 670 40.05 22.44 12.24
CA THR A 670 39.11 23.52 11.88
C THR A 670 38.47 23.34 10.51
N ASN A 671 39.19 22.72 9.57
CA ASN A 671 38.67 22.49 8.22
C ASN A 671 38.13 21.07 8.13
N LEU A 672 36.82 20.92 7.94
CA LEU A 672 36.12 19.64 7.95
C LEU A 672 35.56 19.33 6.56
N ALA A 673 35.86 18.15 6.04
CA ALA A 673 35.16 17.55 4.91
C ALA A 673 34.00 16.68 5.42
N GLU A 674 32.86 16.78 4.73
CA GLU A 674 31.63 16.09 5.10
C GLU A 674 31.41 14.92 4.14
N LEU A 675 31.19 13.72 4.68
CA LEU A 675 30.92 12.51 3.92
C LEU A 675 29.57 11.96 4.34
N GLU A 676 28.58 12.08 3.45
CA GLU A 676 27.27 11.47 3.61
C GLU A 676 27.30 10.04 3.06
N ILE A 677 26.98 9.07 3.90
CA ILE A 677 26.96 7.65 3.58
C ILE A 677 25.53 7.13 3.66
N ASP A 678 25.03 6.67 2.52
CA ASP A 678 23.82 5.88 2.42
C ASP A 678 24.14 4.40 2.20
N TYR A 679 23.11 3.54 2.12
CA TYR A 679 23.32 2.11 1.93
C TYR A 679 24.04 1.78 0.60
N PRO A 680 23.62 2.31 -0.58
CA PRO A 680 24.32 2.03 -1.82
C PRO A 680 25.81 2.40 -1.79
N LEU A 681 26.18 3.55 -1.21
CA LEU A 681 27.58 3.94 -1.08
C LEU A 681 28.32 3.03 -0.09
N PHE A 682 27.68 2.65 1.02
CA PHE A 682 28.27 1.71 1.98
C PHE A 682 28.51 0.33 1.37
N GLN A 683 27.55 -0.21 0.62
CA GLN A 683 27.71 -1.45 -0.13
C GLN A 683 28.92 -1.36 -1.07
N LEU A 684 29.01 -0.27 -1.82
CA LEU A 684 30.14 -0.05 -2.73
C LEU A 684 31.48 0.05 -1.99
N PHE A 685 31.52 0.63 -0.79
CA PHE A 685 32.72 0.61 0.04
C PHE A 685 33.14 -0.80 0.43
N MET A 686 32.19 -1.68 0.78
CA MET A 686 32.48 -3.08 1.07
C MET A 686 32.98 -3.81 -0.18
N ASP A 687 32.31 -3.62 -1.33
CA ASP A 687 32.73 -4.24 -2.60
C ASP A 687 34.17 -3.81 -2.97
N ILE A 688 34.52 -2.53 -2.78
CA ILE A 688 35.89 -2.01 -3.02
C ILE A 688 36.88 -2.65 -2.05
N GLN A 689 36.47 -2.92 -0.81
CA GLN A 689 37.34 -3.62 0.13
C GLN A 689 37.67 -5.03 -0.34
N ASP A 690 36.69 -5.71 -0.95
CA ASP A 690 36.80 -7.04 -1.53
C ASP A 690 37.45 -7.06 -2.93
N GLY A 691 37.88 -5.89 -3.42
CA GLY A 691 38.68 -5.75 -4.64
C GLY A 691 37.89 -5.29 -5.87
N TYR A 692 36.63 -4.92 -5.71
CA TYR A 692 35.87 -4.25 -6.76
C TYR A 692 36.55 -2.93 -7.16
N ARG A 693 36.58 -2.66 -8.46
CA ARG A 693 37.15 -1.43 -9.00
C ARG A 693 36.01 -0.53 -9.51
N PRO A 694 35.83 0.67 -8.93
CA PRO A 694 34.76 1.59 -9.33
C PRO A 694 34.79 1.91 -10.82
N THR A 695 33.60 1.96 -11.41
CA THR A 695 33.34 2.32 -12.79
C THR A 695 32.93 3.78 -12.92
N LYS A 696 32.84 4.28 -14.15
CA LYS A 696 32.28 5.62 -14.41
C LYS A 696 30.81 5.74 -13.98
N GLU A 697 30.05 4.65 -14.01
CA GLU A 697 28.66 4.68 -13.53
C GLU A 697 28.62 4.85 -12.02
N ASP A 698 29.55 4.24 -11.28
CA ASP A 698 29.66 4.39 -9.83
C ASP A 698 30.06 5.83 -9.45
N ASP A 699 30.96 6.44 -10.22
CA ASP A 699 31.29 7.87 -10.10
C ASP A 699 30.03 8.74 -10.28
N HIS A 700 29.21 8.45 -11.30
CA HIS A 700 27.95 9.18 -11.54
C HIS A 700 26.90 8.95 -10.46
N ARG A 701 26.85 7.76 -9.85
CA ARG A 701 25.93 7.46 -8.73
C ARG A 701 26.42 8.06 -7.41
N SER A 702 27.72 8.26 -7.26
CA SER A 702 28.37 8.67 -6.00
C SER A 702 28.93 10.10 -6.05
N ILE A 703 28.21 11.04 -6.66
CA ILE A 703 28.66 12.43 -6.84
C ILE A 703 29.06 13.08 -5.50
N LYS A 704 28.27 12.89 -4.44
CA LYS A 704 28.57 13.43 -3.10
C LYS A 704 29.91 12.91 -2.53
N PHE A 705 30.26 11.67 -2.86
CA PHE A 705 31.55 11.10 -2.48
C PHE A 705 32.72 11.74 -3.26
N LEU A 706 32.50 12.08 -4.53
CA LEU A 706 33.49 12.82 -5.33
C LEU A 706 33.66 14.26 -4.83
N GLU A 707 32.57 14.94 -4.45
CA GLU A 707 32.64 16.27 -3.81
C GLU A 707 33.41 16.22 -2.48
N PHE A 708 33.18 15.17 -1.67
CA PHE A 708 33.98 14.90 -0.48
C PHE A 708 35.47 14.72 -0.84
N ALA A 709 35.79 13.93 -1.86
CA ALA A 709 37.15 13.68 -2.30
C ALA A 709 37.86 14.94 -2.82
N GLU A 710 37.14 15.81 -3.54
CA GLU A 710 37.63 17.11 -4.00
C GLU A 710 37.94 18.03 -2.81
N LYS A 711 37.06 18.06 -1.81
CA LYS A 711 37.30 18.82 -0.58
C LYS A 711 38.52 18.31 0.19
N ILE A 712 38.70 16.98 0.28
CA ILE A 712 39.94 16.40 0.83
C ILE A 712 41.16 16.80 0.01
N HIS A 713 41.05 16.83 -1.32
CA HIS A 713 42.14 17.27 -2.20
C HIS A 713 42.52 18.73 -1.92
N GLU A 714 41.56 19.64 -1.84
CA GLU A 714 41.79 21.06 -1.49
C GLU A 714 42.41 21.22 -0.10
N MET A 715 41.95 20.45 0.88
CA MET A 715 42.46 20.48 2.25
C MET A 715 43.89 19.96 2.38
N CYS A 716 44.22 18.90 1.63
CA CYS A 716 45.48 18.18 1.81
C CYS A 716 46.60 18.64 0.88
N THR A 717 46.27 19.13 -0.32
CA THR A 717 47.24 19.55 -1.32
C THR A 717 48.11 20.68 -0.80
N SER A 718 49.42 20.46 -0.80
CA SER A 718 50.40 21.48 -0.47
C SER A 718 51.18 21.85 -1.71
N PRO A 719 51.44 23.14 -1.99
CA PRO A 719 52.37 23.54 -3.04
C PRO A 719 53.82 23.11 -2.74
N SER A 720 54.11 22.74 -1.49
CA SER A 720 55.45 22.40 -1.02
C SER A 720 55.82 20.93 -1.17
N GLU A 721 54.89 20.03 -1.50
CA GLU A 721 55.16 18.59 -1.53
C GLU A 721 54.26 17.87 -2.54
N VAL A 722 54.87 17.19 -3.52
CA VAL A 722 54.18 16.44 -4.56
C VAL A 722 54.97 15.17 -4.88
N MET A 723 54.28 14.04 -5.05
CA MET A 723 54.87 12.78 -5.47
C MET A 723 54.62 12.54 -6.96
N ILE A 724 55.66 12.11 -7.67
CA ILE A 724 55.61 11.70 -9.07
C ILE A 724 55.83 10.19 -9.12
N VAL A 725 54.90 9.47 -9.74
CA VAL A 725 54.94 8.01 -9.87
C VAL A 725 55.00 7.62 -11.33
N THR A 726 55.96 6.77 -11.69
CA THR A 726 56.06 6.19 -13.04
C THR A 726 55.14 4.98 -13.17
N GLU A 727 54.27 4.94 -14.20
CA GLU A 727 53.33 3.81 -14.37
C GLU A 727 54.06 2.51 -14.76
N ASP A 728 55.13 2.61 -15.56
CA ASP A 728 55.84 1.44 -16.11
C ASP A 728 56.70 0.72 -15.06
N SER A 729 57.45 1.48 -14.25
CA SER A 729 58.38 0.94 -13.25
C SER A 729 57.85 1.01 -11.81
N LYS A 730 56.65 1.59 -11.62
CA LYS A 730 56.07 1.89 -10.31
C LYS A 730 57.00 2.67 -9.38
N GLN A 731 58.01 3.36 -9.89
CA GLN A 731 58.94 4.12 -9.04
C GLN A 731 58.28 5.42 -8.57
N ALA A 732 58.43 5.72 -7.28
CA ALA A 732 57.90 6.93 -6.67
C ALA A 732 59.04 7.92 -6.35
N TYR A 733 58.84 9.18 -6.73
CA TYR A 733 59.76 10.27 -6.46
C TYR A 733 59.04 11.40 -5.73
N LEU A 734 59.60 11.88 -4.64
CA LEU A 734 59.06 13.00 -3.87
C LEU A 734 59.78 14.29 -4.24
N LEU A 735 59.01 15.27 -4.71
CA LEU A 735 59.45 16.64 -4.88
C LEU A 735 58.93 17.46 -3.71
N SER A 736 59.83 18.00 -2.90
CA SER A 736 59.46 18.90 -1.80
C SER A 736 60.24 20.20 -1.85
N GLN A 737 59.63 21.28 -1.37
CA GLN A 737 60.22 22.61 -1.25
C GLN A 737 60.19 23.04 0.21
N ASP A 738 61.36 23.38 0.76
CA ASP A 738 61.45 23.87 2.14
C ASP A 738 60.99 25.33 2.27
N ARG A 739 60.92 25.82 3.51
CA ARG A 739 60.52 27.20 3.83
C ARG A 739 61.50 28.27 3.32
N PHE A 740 62.70 27.88 2.89
CA PHE A 740 63.74 28.75 2.35
C PHE A 740 63.82 28.68 0.81
N GLY A 741 62.95 27.89 0.17
CA GLY A 741 62.86 27.74 -1.27
C GLY A 741 63.75 26.65 -1.87
N THR A 742 64.47 25.87 -1.06
CA THR A 742 65.29 24.75 -1.53
C THR A 742 64.38 23.63 -2.01
N LYS A 743 64.56 23.19 -3.25
CA LYS A 743 63.84 22.04 -3.82
C LYS A 743 64.65 20.77 -3.64
N THR A 744 64.06 19.75 -3.05
CA THR A 744 64.65 18.43 -2.87
C THR A 744 63.88 17.41 -3.68
N PHE A 745 64.62 16.56 -4.42
CA PHE A 745 64.07 15.46 -5.19
C PHE A 745 64.59 14.14 -4.61
N LYS A 746 63.69 13.32 -4.06
CA LYS A 746 64.05 12.10 -3.34
C LYS A 746 63.38 10.88 -3.96
N HIS A 747 64.15 9.85 -4.27
CA HIS A 747 63.61 8.55 -4.67
C HIS A 747 63.03 7.83 -3.45
N MET A 748 61.77 7.38 -3.54
CA MET A 748 61.00 6.77 -2.44
C MET A 748 60.81 5.25 -2.62
N GLY A 749 61.53 4.63 -3.55
CA GLY A 749 61.40 3.20 -3.87
C GLY A 749 60.31 2.92 -4.90
N THR A 750 59.87 1.67 -4.99
CA THR A 750 58.69 1.33 -5.79
C THR A 750 57.40 1.61 -5.00
N ALA A 751 56.28 1.73 -5.69
CA ALA A 751 54.94 1.98 -5.13
C ALA A 751 54.38 0.76 -4.36
N GLU A 752 55.11 -0.37 -4.35
CA GLU A 752 54.72 -1.59 -3.63
C GLU A 752 55.63 -1.89 -2.43
N ASP A 753 56.82 -1.27 -2.37
CA ASP A 753 57.66 -1.20 -1.17
C ASP A 753 57.07 -0.23 -0.13
#